data_AF-A0A8J5CE34-F1
#
_entry.id   AF-A0A8J5CE34-F1
#
_cell.length_a   1.000
_cell.length_b   1.000
_cell.length_c   1.000
_cell.angle_alpha   90.00
_cell.angle_beta   90.00
_cell.angle_gamma   90.00
#
_symmetry.space_group_name_H-M   'P 1'
#
loop_
_entity.id
_entity.type
_entity.pdbx_description
1 polymer ?
#
loop_
_entity_poly.entity_id
_entity_poly.type
_entity_poly.pdbx_seq_one_letter_code
_entity_poly.pdbx_strand_id
1 'polypeptide(L)'
;MVIAEKPSLSLFLVSRGYQKPFLLWHTIKVRFFASGRGSEYVILSSTARAMDLEAGSYINPAKRELYLLLEQQRQTWSSVLMLAYQSLGVVYGDLSTSPLYVYKSTFADDIKHSESNDEIYGVLSCVFWTLTIIPLLKYVLIVLQADDNGEGGTFALYSLLVRHARVGFIPNGQVADEELMAYKKKDDHFHLLNLSASSYGDDTYTASWMRRLLEKHKNSQRVLLFLALLGACMVIGDGVLTPAISVFSAISGLELSMSREHHKYVELPVACFILLCLFALQHFGTHRLGFLFAPIVTIWLLCISVIGAYNIVHWNPHVYQALSPYYMFKFLKKTRRGGWMSLGGVLLCITGSEAMYADLGHFSQSSVKIAFAFVVYPSLLLAYMGQAAYLSRHHVIENHYRIGFYVSVPERLRWPVLAIAILAAVVGSQSVITGTFSIIKQCSALGCFPRVKIVHTSSKIDGQIYIPEINWILMILCLAVTIGFRNTKHLGNAQGLAVIIVMLVTTCLMSIVIMVCWHKNIFFAVCFLIFFGIIEAIFLSASLIKFLEGAWVPITLASILMIAMCIWHYGTLKKYEFDIQNKVPINWLLTLGPSLGFVRVRGIGLIHTELVSGIPAIFTHFVTNLPAFHQVLVFLCIKSIPIPHVQQEERFLVGRVGPKEFRSYRVIVRYGYHDIHKDDMEFEKELVSSIAEFIRSAGNKHDGLTEGTEDGDEKLTVISSGFRFNEEKIESEETPGISRSSEMHSSATTPQKKRVRFVLPKSPKIEKGAEEELQELMKAREAGMTFILGHSYMRAKSGSSLIKRLSINIGYEFLRRNCRGPTYAISIPHAPTLEVGMVYNV
;
A
#
# COMPACT_ATOMS: atom_id res chain seq x y z
N MET A 1 5.60 -31.31 -58.50
CA MET A 1 4.57 -31.41 -59.55
C MET A 1 3.54 -30.33 -59.25
N VAL A 2 3.20 -29.35 -60.07
CA VAL A 2 3.62 -28.93 -61.42
C VAL A 2 2.80 -27.65 -61.69
N ILE A 3 3.44 -26.59 -62.22
CA ILE A 3 2.85 -25.51 -63.06
C ILE A 3 1.81 -24.56 -62.41
N ALA A 4 1.81 -23.22 -62.59
CA ALA A 4 2.79 -22.23 -63.08
C ALA A 4 2.26 -20.80 -62.71
N GLU A 5 2.64 -19.61 -63.24
CA GLU A 5 3.57 -19.15 -64.30
C GLU A 5 3.99 -17.67 -64.00
N LYS A 6 4.53 -16.95 -65.00
CA LYS A 6 4.64 -15.48 -65.14
C LYS A 6 4.29 -15.11 -66.60
N PRO A 7 4.03 -13.82 -66.92
CA PRO A 7 5.09 -12.96 -67.47
C PRO A 7 5.07 -11.55 -66.81
N SER A 8 6.15 -10.79 -66.56
CA SER A 8 7.44 -10.48 -67.24
C SER A 8 7.36 -9.47 -68.40
N LEU A 9 7.77 -8.22 -68.15
CA LEU A 9 8.69 -7.32 -68.89
C LEU A 9 8.59 -5.91 -68.19
N SER A 10 9.65 -5.35 -67.57
CA SER A 10 10.71 -4.47 -68.14
C SER A 10 10.17 -3.22 -68.87
N LEU A 11 10.69 -1.99 -68.73
CA LEU A 11 11.90 -1.42 -68.11
C LEU A 11 11.67 0.12 -68.02
N PHE A 12 12.26 0.87 -67.07
CA PHE A 12 12.98 2.16 -67.29
C PHE A 12 13.33 2.93 -66.00
N LEU A 13 14.48 3.58 -66.08
CA LEU A 13 15.32 4.21 -65.07
C LEU A 13 14.93 5.65 -64.63
N VAL A 14 15.54 6.09 -63.51
CA VAL A 14 16.07 7.47 -63.21
C VAL A 14 15.26 8.50 -62.36
N SER A 15 15.76 8.68 -61.11
CA SER A 15 16.08 9.96 -60.42
C SER A 15 15.07 10.77 -59.59
N ARG A 16 15.56 11.25 -58.41
CA ARG A 16 15.02 12.24 -57.44
C ARG A 16 13.68 11.83 -56.76
N GLY A 17 13.40 12.18 -55.49
CA GLY A 17 14.16 12.87 -54.46
C GLY A 17 13.21 13.62 -53.49
N TYR A 18 13.28 13.34 -52.18
CA TYR A 18 12.53 14.00 -51.07
C TYR A 18 10.98 14.00 -51.08
N GLN A 19 10.35 13.28 -50.13
CA GLN A 19 9.44 13.85 -49.10
C GLN A 19 8.83 12.77 -48.15
N LYS A 20 8.33 13.20 -46.98
CA LYS A 20 7.69 12.38 -45.93
C LYS A 20 6.17 12.17 -46.16
N PRO A 21 5.59 11.09 -45.62
CA PRO A 21 4.25 11.07 -45.00
C PRO A 21 4.39 10.89 -43.46
N PHE A 22 3.67 11.53 -42.52
CA PHE A 22 2.26 11.95 -42.42
C PHE A 22 1.27 10.79 -42.68
N LEU A 23 0.95 9.94 -41.68
CA LEU A 23 0.13 10.19 -40.48
C LEU A 23 -1.33 10.52 -40.83
N LEU A 24 -2.18 9.49 -40.81
CA LEU A 24 -3.62 9.57 -41.03
C LEU A 24 -4.33 8.56 -40.12
N TRP A 25 -4.93 9.00 -39.01
CA TRP A 25 -6.06 8.32 -38.34
C TRP A 25 -6.78 9.25 -37.34
N HIS A 26 -7.71 10.03 -37.87
CA HIS A 26 -8.86 10.67 -37.22
C HIS A 26 -9.89 10.77 -38.37
N THR A 27 -11.19 10.51 -38.24
CA THR A 27 -12.10 11.15 -37.29
C THR A 27 -13.45 10.39 -37.26
N ILE A 28 -13.92 9.96 -36.08
CA ILE A 28 -15.35 9.91 -35.78
C ILE A 28 -15.54 10.57 -34.42
N LYS A 29 -16.04 11.81 -34.42
CA LYS A 29 -16.29 12.62 -33.22
C LYS A 29 -17.81 12.79 -33.10
N VAL A 30 -18.45 12.03 -32.22
CA VAL A 30 -19.87 12.24 -31.92
C VAL A 30 -20.01 13.57 -31.15
N ARG A 31 -20.98 14.37 -31.59
CA ARG A 31 -21.09 15.79 -31.27
C ARG A 31 -22.25 15.99 -30.28
N PHE A 32 -21.96 16.22 -29.01
CA PHE A 32 -22.91 16.77 -28.05
C PHE A 32 -22.55 18.23 -27.72
N PHE A 33 -23.58 19.00 -27.38
CA PHE A 33 -23.61 20.45 -27.57
C PHE A 33 -22.63 21.24 -26.68
N ALA A 34 -22.09 22.33 -27.22
CA ALA A 34 -21.20 23.24 -26.53
C ALA A 34 -21.96 24.42 -25.92
N SER A 35 -21.44 24.94 -24.80
CA SER A 35 -21.42 26.39 -24.56
C SER A 35 -19.95 26.80 -24.47
N GLY A 36 -19.49 27.56 -25.46
CA GLY A 36 -18.07 27.86 -25.63
C GLY A 36 -17.58 28.88 -24.60
N ARG A 37 -16.59 28.49 -23.78
CA ARG A 37 -15.75 29.42 -23.01
C ARG A 37 -14.42 28.79 -22.56
N GLY A 38 -13.85 27.90 -23.38
CA GLY A 38 -12.62 27.15 -23.04
C GLY A 38 -11.37 27.56 -23.83
N SER A 39 -11.53 27.95 -25.11
CA SER A 39 -10.38 28.16 -26.01
C SER A 39 -9.88 29.60 -26.09
N GLU A 40 -10.65 30.58 -25.60
CA GLU A 40 -10.24 32.00 -25.59
C GLU A 40 -9.33 32.34 -24.41
N TYR A 41 -9.41 31.63 -23.27
CA TYR A 41 -8.67 31.98 -22.06
C TYR A 41 -7.14 31.81 -22.15
N VAL A 42 -6.64 30.97 -23.06
CA VAL A 42 -5.18 30.84 -23.30
C VAL A 42 -4.64 32.02 -24.13
N ILE A 43 -5.47 32.61 -25.00
CA ILE A 43 -5.10 33.77 -25.81
C ILE A 43 -5.34 35.06 -25.02
N LEU A 44 -6.44 35.16 -24.25
CA LEU A 44 -6.70 36.31 -23.37
C LEU A 44 -5.70 36.43 -22.20
N SER A 45 -5.15 35.34 -21.69
CA SER A 45 -4.09 35.40 -20.66
C SER A 45 -2.71 35.80 -21.20
N SER A 46 -2.50 35.71 -22.52
CA SER A 46 -1.29 36.20 -23.18
C SER A 46 -1.47 37.62 -23.73
N THR A 47 -2.65 38.01 -24.22
CA THR A 47 -2.92 39.41 -24.60
C THR A 47 -3.14 40.33 -23.40
N ALA A 48 -3.75 39.89 -22.30
CA ALA A 48 -3.81 40.71 -21.08
C ALA A 48 -2.41 41.02 -20.52
N ARG A 49 -1.48 40.05 -20.53
CA ARG A 49 -0.07 40.29 -20.17
C ARG A 49 0.66 41.23 -21.12
N ALA A 50 0.21 41.36 -22.36
CA ALA A 50 0.80 42.29 -23.33
C ALA A 50 0.20 43.71 -23.20
N MET A 51 -1.10 43.83 -22.92
CA MET A 51 -1.78 45.13 -22.81
C MET A 51 -1.53 45.82 -21.45
N ASP A 52 -1.35 45.07 -20.37
CA ASP A 52 -0.97 45.63 -19.06
C ASP A 52 0.50 46.08 -18.96
N LEU A 53 1.31 45.88 -20.01
CA LEU A 53 2.69 46.37 -20.09
C LEU A 53 2.82 47.79 -20.66
N GLU A 54 1.79 48.32 -21.31
CA GLU A 54 1.77 49.71 -21.83
C GLU A 54 1.01 50.69 -20.93
N ALA A 55 0.18 50.20 -20.01
CA ALA A 55 -0.51 51.03 -19.01
C ALA A 55 0.30 51.10 -17.70
N GLY A 56 1.11 52.15 -17.55
CA GLY A 56 1.97 52.41 -16.38
C GLY A 56 1.23 52.70 -15.06
N SER A 57 0.40 51.76 -14.60
CA SER A 57 -0.28 51.80 -13.30
C SER A 57 0.43 50.86 -12.32
N TYR A 58 0.94 51.43 -11.22
CA TYR A 58 1.58 50.67 -10.15
C TYR A 58 0.56 49.75 -9.45
N ILE A 59 0.41 48.51 -9.93
CA ILE A 59 -0.36 47.48 -9.23
C ILE A 59 0.35 47.17 -7.91
N ASN A 60 -0.26 47.61 -6.81
CA ASN A 60 0.24 47.44 -5.45
C ASN A 60 0.69 45.98 -5.19
N PRO A 61 1.95 45.73 -4.74
CA PRO A 61 2.51 44.39 -4.64
C PRO A 61 1.67 43.43 -3.78
N ALA A 62 1.06 43.93 -2.70
CA ALA A 62 0.16 43.13 -1.85
C ALA A 62 -1.06 42.59 -2.62
N LYS A 63 -1.54 43.32 -3.64
CA LYS A 63 -2.66 42.88 -4.49
C LYS A 63 -2.20 41.80 -5.48
N ARG A 64 -0.98 41.90 -6.01
CA ARG A 64 -0.36 40.88 -6.89
C ARG A 64 -0.10 39.58 -6.12
N GLU A 65 0.39 39.69 -4.89
CA GLU A 65 0.56 38.57 -3.97
C GLU A 65 -0.78 37.92 -3.62
N LEU A 66 -1.81 38.72 -3.31
CA LEU A 66 -3.18 38.22 -3.11
C LEU A 66 -3.73 37.50 -4.35
N TYR A 67 -3.51 38.01 -5.57
CA TYR A 67 -3.93 37.32 -6.79
C TYR A 67 -3.19 35.99 -6.99
N LEU A 68 -1.88 35.92 -6.72
CA LEU A 68 -1.11 34.68 -6.78
C LEU A 68 -1.56 33.66 -5.74
N LEU A 69 -1.84 34.10 -4.50
CA LEU A 69 -2.39 33.25 -3.44
C LEU A 69 -3.81 32.74 -3.79
N LEU A 70 -4.66 33.59 -4.37
CA LEU A 70 -6.00 33.20 -4.85
C LEU A 70 -5.92 32.23 -6.03
N GLU A 71 -4.99 32.42 -6.95
CA GLU A 71 -4.80 31.52 -8.11
C GLU A 71 -4.20 30.17 -7.69
N GLN A 72 -3.24 30.17 -6.76
CA GLN A 72 -2.70 28.97 -6.11
C GLN A 72 -3.79 28.22 -5.32
N GLN A 73 -4.62 28.92 -4.54
CA GLN A 73 -5.77 28.31 -3.88
C GLN A 73 -6.78 27.75 -4.89
N ARG A 74 -7.10 28.48 -5.97
CA ARG A 74 -8.06 28.02 -6.99
C ARG A 74 -7.56 26.78 -7.74
N GLN A 75 -6.27 26.71 -8.07
CA GLN A 75 -5.65 25.51 -8.62
C GLN A 75 -5.69 24.34 -7.61
N THR A 76 -5.51 24.63 -6.32
CA THR A 76 -5.65 23.63 -5.24
C THR A 76 -7.07 23.10 -5.15
N TRP A 77 -8.10 23.95 -5.10
CA TRP A 77 -9.51 23.53 -5.04
C TRP A 77 -9.95 22.73 -6.28
N SER A 78 -9.53 23.14 -7.49
CA SER A 78 -9.83 22.36 -8.70
C SER A 78 -9.16 20.98 -8.68
N SER A 79 -7.95 20.89 -8.12
CA SER A 79 -7.23 19.62 -7.97
C SER A 79 -7.92 18.72 -6.93
N VAL A 80 -8.33 19.28 -5.79
CA VAL A 80 -9.09 18.56 -4.74
C VAL A 80 -10.44 18.04 -5.28
N LEU A 81 -11.17 18.83 -6.07
CA LEU A 81 -12.44 18.37 -6.66
C LEU A 81 -12.22 17.27 -7.72
N MET A 82 -11.18 17.36 -8.54
CA MET A 82 -10.82 16.31 -9.50
C MET A 82 -10.40 15.01 -8.78
N LEU A 83 -9.63 15.13 -7.70
CA LEU A 83 -9.18 14.01 -6.88
C LEU A 83 -10.34 13.39 -6.08
N ALA A 84 -11.30 14.19 -5.63
CA ALA A 84 -12.55 13.74 -5.02
C ALA A 84 -13.40 12.93 -6.02
N TYR A 85 -13.54 13.40 -7.26
CA TYR A 85 -14.21 12.65 -8.33
C TYR A 85 -13.52 11.30 -8.61
N GLN A 86 -12.19 11.28 -8.68
CA GLN A 86 -11.43 10.03 -8.86
C GLN A 86 -11.61 9.07 -7.67
N SER A 87 -11.69 9.59 -6.44
CA SER A 87 -11.91 8.76 -5.24
C SER A 87 -13.26 8.01 -5.26
N LEU A 88 -14.29 8.51 -5.95
CA LEU A 88 -15.57 7.79 -6.12
C LEU A 88 -15.37 6.41 -6.76
N GLY A 89 -14.50 6.31 -7.75
CA GLY A 89 -14.24 5.05 -8.45
C GLY A 89 -13.36 4.07 -7.69
N VAL A 90 -12.41 4.56 -6.89
CA VAL A 90 -11.39 3.71 -6.25
C VAL A 90 -11.73 3.41 -4.80
N VAL A 91 -12.34 4.34 -4.06
CA VAL A 91 -12.53 4.23 -2.61
C VAL A 91 -13.93 3.77 -2.24
N TYR A 92 -14.94 4.25 -2.98
CA TYR A 92 -16.35 4.09 -2.58
C TYR A 92 -17.09 2.96 -3.29
N GLY A 93 -16.44 2.19 -4.16
CA GLY A 93 -17.08 1.12 -4.93
C GLY A 93 -17.78 0.09 -4.03
N ASP A 94 -17.07 -0.43 -3.02
CA ASP A 94 -17.60 -1.44 -2.07
C ASP A 94 -18.82 -0.90 -1.32
N LEU A 95 -18.64 0.20 -0.57
CA LEU A 95 -19.69 0.85 0.21
C LEU A 95 -20.92 1.22 -0.63
N SER A 96 -20.72 1.62 -1.89
CA SER A 96 -21.80 1.96 -2.83
C SER A 96 -22.63 0.76 -3.28
N THR A 97 -22.10 -0.47 -3.19
CA THR A 97 -22.82 -1.70 -3.58
C THR A 97 -23.68 -2.30 -2.47
N SER A 98 -23.45 -1.89 -1.21
CA SER A 98 -24.19 -2.41 -0.04
C SER A 98 -25.73 -2.37 -0.10
N PRO A 99 -26.42 -1.44 -0.80
CA PRO A 99 -27.88 -1.50 -0.97
C PRO A 99 -28.39 -2.76 -1.69
N LEU A 100 -27.54 -3.47 -2.44
CA LEU A 100 -27.90 -4.73 -3.12
C LEU A 100 -28.21 -5.86 -2.13
N TYR A 101 -27.51 -5.93 -0.99
CA TYR A 101 -27.58 -7.05 -0.05
C TYR A 101 -28.12 -6.71 1.35
N VAL A 102 -28.00 -5.47 1.84
CA VAL A 102 -28.39 -5.10 3.23
C VAL A 102 -29.83 -5.48 3.58
N TYR A 103 -30.84 -5.08 2.79
CA TYR A 103 -32.23 -5.42 3.11
C TYR A 103 -32.53 -6.92 2.94
N LYS A 104 -31.89 -7.57 1.95
CA LYS A 104 -32.02 -9.03 1.72
C LYS A 104 -31.47 -9.83 2.90
N SER A 105 -30.39 -9.37 3.54
CA SER A 105 -29.80 -10.00 4.73
C SER A 105 -30.51 -9.62 6.04
N THR A 106 -31.00 -8.38 6.15
CA THR A 106 -31.64 -7.84 7.38
C THR A 106 -33.01 -8.48 7.67
N PHE A 107 -33.78 -8.83 6.64
CA PHE A 107 -35.07 -9.53 6.74
C PHE A 107 -34.98 -11.02 6.38
N ALA A 108 -33.78 -11.62 6.45
CA ALA A 108 -33.56 -13.02 6.07
C ALA A 108 -33.98 -14.06 7.14
N ASP A 109 -34.47 -13.60 8.27
CA ASP A 109 -35.04 -14.37 9.39
C ASP A 109 -36.49 -13.90 9.59
N ASP A 110 -37.39 -14.78 10.04
CA ASP A 110 -38.87 -14.58 10.09
C ASP A 110 -39.37 -13.41 10.97
N ILE A 111 -39.01 -12.18 10.61
CA ILE A 111 -39.66 -10.96 11.08
C ILE A 111 -41.01 -10.91 10.37
N LYS A 112 -42.03 -11.51 10.99
CA LYS A 112 -43.42 -11.48 10.51
C LYS A 112 -43.86 -10.04 10.35
N HIS A 113 -43.98 -9.59 9.10
CA HIS A 113 -44.42 -8.25 8.76
C HIS A 113 -45.75 -7.94 9.43
N SER A 114 -45.71 -7.01 10.37
CA SER A 114 -46.90 -6.47 11.02
C SER A 114 -47.50 -5.37 10.12
N GLU A 115 -48.82 -5.32 10.01
CA GLU A 115 -49.56 -4.31 9.21
C GLU A 115 -49.18 -2.86 9.55
N SER A 116 -48.58 -2.62 10.73
CA SER A 116 -48.18 -1.28 11.18
C SER A 116 -46.92 -0.71 10.52
N ASN A 117 -46.25 -1.43 9.59
CA ASN A 117 -45.00 -1.01 8.92
C ASN A 117 -43.79 -0.70 9.85
N ASP A 118 -43.95 -0.83 11.16
CA ASP A 118 -42.98 -0.41 12.18
C ASP A 118 -41.60 -1.07 12.03
N GLU A 119 -41.53 -2.30 11.52
CA GLU A 119 -40.26 -3.00 11.32
C GLU A 119 -39.43 -2.38 10.19
N ILE A 120 -40.08 -1.93 9.11
CA ILE A 120 -39.40 -1.32 7.95
C ILE A 120 -38.86 0.06 8.32
N TYR A 121 -39.66 0.86 9.03
CA TYR A 121 -39.23 2.15 9.58
C TYR A 121 -38.12 1.95 10.64
N GLY A 122 -38.23 0.93 11.48
CA GLY A 122 -37.21 0.56 12.45
C GLY A 122 -35.86 0.21 11.83
N VAL A 123 -35.85 -0.68 10.84
CA VAL A 123 -34.64 -1.07 10.11
C VAL A 123 -34.03 0.13 9.37
N LEU A 124 -34.84 0.96 8.70
CA LEU A 124 -34.34 2.18 8.05
C LEU A 124 -33.70 3.14 9.07
N SER A 125 -34.30 3.29 10.24
CA SER A 125 -33.74 4.06 11.36
C SER A 125 -32.38 3.53 11.79
N CYS A 126 -32.26 2.21 11.96
CA CYS A 126 -31.00 1.55 12.28
C CYS A 126 -29.93 1.83 11.20
N VAL A 127 -30.25 1.64 9.91
CA VAL A 127 -29.32 1.89 8.78
C VAL A 127 -28.86 3.35 8.75
N PHE A 128 -29.79 4.31 8.85
CA PHE A 128 -29.47 5.73 8.88
C PHE A 128 -28.50 6.11 10.01
N TRP A 129 -28.80 5.69 11.24
CA TRP A 129 -27.93 6.00 12.39
C TRP A 129 -26.59 5.26 12.32
N THR A 130 -26.56 4.03 11.78
CA THR A 130 -25.31 3.27 11.58
C THR A 130 -24.39 3.96 10.57
N LEU A 131 -24.91 4.38 9.41
CA LEU A 131 -24.18 5.14 8.39
C LEU A 131 -23.69 6.51 8.90
N THR A 132 -24.49 7.16 9.75
CA THR A 132 -24.19 8.50 10.29
C THR A 132 -23.17 8.44 11.42
N ILE A 133 -23.24 7.42 12.29
CA ILE A 133 -22.30 7.31 13.42
C ILE A 133 -20.97 6.70 12.98
N ILE A 134 -20.96 5.66 12.14
CA ILE A 134 -19.71 4.96 11.81
C ILE A 134 -19.01 5.60 10.59
N PRO A 135 -19.46 5.47 9.34
CA PRO A 135 -18.83 6.16 8.20
C PRO A 135 -18.62 7.67 8.41
N LEU A 136 -19.69 8.43 8.73
CA LEU A 136 -19.59 9.89 8.79
C LEU A 136 -18.87 10.39 10.05
N LEU A 137 -19.36 10.05 11.24
CA LEU A 137 -18.80 10.60 12.49
C LEU A 137 -17.50 9.91 12.94
N LYS A 138 -17.43 8.57 12.99
CA LYS A 138 -16.17 7.87 13.34
C LYS A 138 -15.14 8.10 12.24
N TYR A 139 -15.40 7.64 11.01
CA TYR A 139 -14.35 7.58 10.00
C TYR A 139 -14.05 8.93 9.37
N VAL A 140 -15.02 9.59 8.70
CA VAL A 140 -14.76 10.82 7.93
C VAL A 140 -14.33 11.99 8.80
N LEU A 141 -14.92 12.16 9.99
CA LEU A 141 -14.56 13.26 10.89
C LEU A 141 -13.34 12.96 11.78
N ILE A 142 -13.18 11.75 12.32
CA ILE A 142 -12.11 11.44 13.29
C ILE A 142 -10.99 10.57 12.69
N VAL A 143 -11.27 9.34 12.26
CA VAL A 143 -10.22 8.36 11.87
C VAL A 143 -9.40 8.84 10.67
N LEU A 144 -10.02 9.50 9.68
CA LEU A 144 -9.29 10.09 8.55
C LEU A 144 -8.25 11.16 8.98
N GLN A 145 -8.26 11.66 10.22
CA GLN A 145 -7.23 12.58 10.74
C GLN A 145 -5.96 11.86 11.25
N ALA A 146 -6.01 10.54 11.44
CA ALA A 146 -4.90 9.76 11.96
C ALA A 146 -4.06 9.17 10.81
N ASP A 147 -3.42 10.03 10.02
CA ASP A 147 -2.58 9.61 8.89
C ASP A 147 -1.11 9.36 9.28
N ASP A 148 -0.45 8.44 8.58
CA ASP A 148 1.01 8.31 8.59
C ASP A 148 1.58 8.91 7.30
N ASN A 149 1.74 10.24 7.30
CA ASN A 149 2.23 11.04 6.17
C ASN A 149 1.44 10.81 4.86
N GLY A 150 0.10 10.83 4.95
CA GLY A 150 -0.83 10.56 3.85
C GLY A 150 -1.37 9.12 3.81
N GLU A 151 -0.70 8.15 4.44
CA GLU A 151 -1.17 6.76 4.50
C GLU A 151 -2.21 6.54 5.61
N GLY A 152 -3.10 5.57 5.41
CA GLY A 152 -4.18 5.23 6.36
C GLY A 152 -4.37 3.71 6.55
N GLY A 153 -5.44 3.33 7.24
CA GLY A 153 -5.74 1.94 7.59
C GLY A 153 -5.13 1.45 8.91
N THR A 154 -5.50 0.23 9.30
CA THR A 154 -5.02 -0.46 10.51
C THR A 154 -3.48 -0.44 10.66
N PHE A 155 -2.72 -0.59 9.57
CA PHE A 155 -1.25 -0.58 9.61
C PHE A 155 -0.62 0.80 9.76
N ALA A 156 -1.20 1.85 9.17
CA ALA A 156 -0.74 3.22 9.39
C ALA A 156 -0.85 3.61 10.87
N LEU A 157 -1.94 3.20 11.54
CA LEU A 157 -2.07 3.38 13.00
C LEU A 157 -0.97 2.67 13.78
N TYR A 158 -0.65 1.42 13.41
CA TYR A 158 0.43 0.68 14.05
C TYR A 158 1.80 1.32 13.78
N SER A 159 2.09 1.72 12.53
CA SER A 159 3.29 2.47 12.12
C SER A 159 3.49 3.73 12.98
N LEU A 160 2.42 4.52 13.12
CA LEU A 160 2.40 5.74 13.92
C LEU A 160 2.64 5.44 15.41
N LEU A 161 2.07 4.36 15.96
CA LEU A 161 2.31 3.96 17.36
C LEU A 161 3.74 3.47 17.60
N VAL A 162 4.31 2.65 16.70
CA VAL A 162 5.70 2.18 16.87
C VAL A 162 6.70 3.33 16.80
N ARG A 163 6.39 4.36 16.00
CA ARG A 163 7.16 5.59 15.86
C ARG A 163 7.24 6.37 17.18
N HIS A 164 6.10 6.64 17.82
CA HIS A 164 6.04 7.52 18.99
C HIS A 164 6.25 6.80 20.33
N ALA A 165 6.05 5.47 20.38
CA ALA A 165 6.26 4.65 21.58
C ALA A 165 7.50 3.73 21.54
N ARG A 166 8.38 3.89 20.53
CA ARG A 166 9.62 3.09 20.33
C ARG A 166 9.39 1.55 20.31
N VAL A 167 8.23 1.10 19.85
CA VAL A 167 7.83 -0.32 19.85
C VAL A 167 8.20 -1.01 18.53
N GLY A 168 9.49 -1.28 18.29
CA GLY A 168 9.93 -1.93 17.06
C GLY A 168 9.60 -3.44 16.97
N PHE A 169 9.14 -3.89 15.81
CA PHE A 169 9.03 -5.32 15.45
C PHE A 169 10.37 -6.08 15.58
N ILE A 170 11.45 -5.41 15.20
CA ILE A 170 12.83 -5.89 15.30
C ILE A 170 13.65 -4.74 15.91
N PRO A 171 14.45 -4.97 16.98
CA PRO A 171 15.18 -3.89 17.66
C PRO A 171 16.43 -3.45 16.87
N ASN A 172 16.21 -2.81 15.71
CA ASN A 172 17.25 -2.28 14.82
C ASN A 172 17.32 -0.74 14.86
N GLY A 173 16.57 -0.08 15.75
CA GLY A 173 16.49 1.37 15.82
C GLY A 173 17.85 2.01 16.14
N GLN A 174 18.31 2.90 15.27
CA GLN A 174 19.48 3.75 15.49
C GLN A 174 19.04 5.14 15.93
N VAL A 175 19.91 5.85 16.66
CA VAL A 175 19.71 7.27 16.97
C VAL A 175 19.54 8.10 15.70
N ALA A 176 20.34 7.82 14.67
CA ALA A 176 20.23 8.45 13.35
C ALA A 176 18.89 8.20 12.64
N ASP A 177 18.05 7.23 13.07
CA ASP A 177 16.70 7.04 12.51
C ASP A 177 15.68 8.02 13.13
N GLU A 178 15.94 8.54 14.32
CA GLU A 178 15.08 9.56 14.96
C GLU A 178 15.29 10.95 14.33
N GLU A 179 16.40 11.15 13.62
CA GLU A 179 16.76 12.44 13.00
C GLU A 179 16.11 12.71 11.63
N LEU A 180 15.46 11.72 11.00
CA LEU A 180 14.85 11.85 9.67
C LEU A 180 13.87 13.03 9.58
N MET A 181 13.88 13.77 8.46
CA MET A 181 13.00 14.92 8.26
C MET A 181 11.50 14.59 8.38
N ALA A 182 11.11 13.35 8.04
CA ALA A 182 9.74 12.85 8.20
C ALA A 182 9.28 12.72 9.68
N TYR A 183 10.22 12.62 10.62
CA TYR A 183 9.93 12.67 12.05
C TYR A 183 9.75 14.13 12.48
N LYS A 184 10.78 14.96 12.26
CA LYS A 184 10.84 16.39 12.65
C LYS A 184 9.66 17.22 12.14
N LYS A 185 9.28 17.09 10.86
CA LYS A 185 8.24 17.92 10.23
C LYS A 185 6.86 17.81 10.91
N LYS A 186 6.53 16.67 11.50
CA LYS A 186 5.24 16.47 12.20
C LYS A 186 5.30 16.98 13.64
N ASP A 187 6.45 16.83 14.31
CA ASP A 187 6.68 17.38 15.65
C ASP A 187 6.67 18.92 15.64
N ASP A 188 7.32 19.58 14.66
CA ASP A 188 7.34 21.04 14.54
C ASP A 188 5.94 21.64 14.27
N HIS A 189 5.16 21.02 13.37
CA HIS A 189 3.81 21.48 13.06
C HIS A 189 2.85 21.30 14.26
N PHE A 190 3.06 20.23 15.04
CA PHE A 190 2.31 19.96 16.25
C PHE A 190 2.73 20.89 17.42
N HIS A 191 4.02 21.21 17.55
CA HIS A 191 4.53 22.21 18.48
C HIS A 191 3.95 23.61 18.21
N LEU A 192 3.87 24.03 16.94
CA LEU A 192 3.25 25.30 16.54
C LEU A 192 1.75 25.36 16.87
N LEU A 193 1.02 24.26 16.72
CA LEU A 193 -0.39 24.17 17.14
C LEU A 193 -0.52 24.23 18.67
N ASN A 194 0.35 23.55 19.42
CA ASN A 194 0.29 23.54 20.89
C ASN A 194 0.70 24.88 21.54
N LEU A 195 1.54 25.68 20.87
CA LEU A 195 1.80 27.07 21.26
C LEU A 195 0.56 27.96 21.27
N SER A 196 -0.51 27.58 20.56
CA SER A 196 -1.82 28.26 20.61
C SER A 196 -2.79 27.69 21.66
N ALA A 197 -2.45 26.56 22.29
CA ALA A 197 -3.30 25.82 23.24
C ALA A 197 -2.72 25.77 24.67
N SER A 198 -1.56 26.40 24.92
CA SER A 198 -0.79 26.33 26.16
C SER A 198 -1.36 27.19 27.31
N SER A 199 -2.61 26.93 27.71
CA SER A 199 -3.23 27.52 28.91
C SER A 199 -3.83 26.51 29.89
N TYR A 200 -3.58 25.19 29.72
CA TYR A 200 -3.95 24.16 30.70
C TYR A 200 -2.79 23.18 30.92
N GLY A 201 -2.27 23.14 32.15
CA GLY A 201 -0.92 22.63 32.46
C GLY A 201 -0.82 21.18 32.95
N ASP A 202 -1.77 20.29 32.66
CA ASP A 202 -1.84 18.94 33.26
C ASP A 202 -1.68 17.79 32.24
N ASP A 203 -2.13 17.98 30.99
CA ASP A 203 -2.22 16.89 30.00
C ASP A 203 -0.89 16.31 29.50
N THR A 204 0.23 16.99 29.75
CA THR A 204 1.57 16.53 29.33
C THR A 204 2.06 15.34 30.16
N TYR A 205 1.65 15.25 31.44
CA TYR A 205 2.10 14.18 32.33
C TYR A 205 1.52 12.82 31.92
N THR A 206 0.25 12.77 31.55
CA THR A 206 -0.49 11.52 31.31
C THR A 206 -0.07 10.82 30.01
N ALA A 207 0.12 11.55 28.92
CA ALA A 207 0.65 10.99 27.67
C ALA A 207 2.04 10.38 27.88
N SER A 208 2.88 11.03 28.70
CA SER A 208 4.21 10.53 29.07
C SER A 208 4.16 9.27 29.94
N TRP A 209 3.08 9.03 30.70
CA TRP A 209 2.92 7.83 31.54
C TRP A 209 2.56 6.60 30.70
N MET A 210 1.58 6.70 29.79
CA MET A 210 1.17 5.54 29.00
C MET A 210 2.19 5.20 27.91
N ARG A 211 2.92 6.21 27.37
CA ARG A 211 4.15 5.98 26.59
C ARG A 211 5.17 5.18 27.41
N ARG A 212 5.47 5.60 28.64
CA ARG A 212 6.36 4.85 29.56
C ARG A 212 5.85 3.44 29.89
N LEU A 213 4.53 3.19 29.91
CA LEU A 213 3.99 1.83 30.07
C LEU A 213 4.20 0.96 28.81
N LEU A 214 3.95 1.49 27.61
CA LEU A 214 4.21 0.78 26.34
C LEU A 214 5.70 0.48 26.16
N GLU A 215 6.58 1.41 26.53
CA GLU A 215 8.04 1.25 26.50
C GLU A 215 8.51 0.21 27.55
N LYS A 216 7.97 0.24 28.77
CA LYS A 216 8.40 -0.63 29.88
C LYS A 216 7.87 -2.07 29.78
N HIS A 217 6.64 -2.29 29.32
CA HIS A 217 5.99 -3.60 29.36
C HIS A 217 6.02 -4.31 27.99
N LYS A 218 7.00 -5.19 27.79
CA LYS A 218 7.10 -6.09 26.61
C LYS A 218 5.82 -6.89 26.30
N ASN A 219 4.97 -7.14 27.29
CA ASN A 219 3.68 -7.79 27.08
C ASN A 219 2.67 -6.85 26.38
N SER A 220 2.66 -5.55 26.70
CA SER A 220 1.81 -4.56 26.01
C SER A 220 2.20 -4.44 24.54
N GLN A 221 3.51 -4.42 24.25
CA GLN A 221 4.07 -4.43 22.89
C GLN A 221 3.59 -5.65 22.08
N ARG A 222 3.61 -6.85 22.69
CA ARG A 222 3.10 -8.09 22.06
C ARG A 222 1.59 -8.07 21.85
N VAL A 223 0.81 -7.49 22.76
CA VAL A 223 -0.65 -7.35 22.61
C VAL A 223 -0.99 -6.36 21.50
N LEU A 224 -0.32 -5.21 21.46
CA LEU A 224 -0.46 -4.21 20.39
C LEU A 224 -0.13 -4.83 19.02
N LEU A 225 0.96 -5.59 18.95
CA LEU A 225 1.36 -6.34 17.77
C LEU A 225 0.28 -7.36 17.34
N PHE A 226 -0.15 -8.21 18.27
CA PHE A 226 -1.19 -9.21 17.99
C PHE A 226 -2.49 -8.57 17.49
N LEU A 227 -2.88 -7.43 18.06
CA LEU A 227 -4.05 -6.66 17.66
C LEU A 227 -3.93 -6.13 16.22
N ALA A 228 -2.77 -5.56 15.85
CA ALA A 228 -2.53 -5.09 14.49
C ALA A 228 -2.49 -6.24 13.47
N LEU A 229 -1.83 -7.36 13.80
CA LEU A 229 -1.85 -8.57 12.96
C LEU A 229 -3.26 -9.18 12.85
N LEU A 230 -4.10 -9.05 13.86
CA LEU A 230 -5.48 -9.54 13.82
C LEU A 230 -6.32 -8.71 12.85
N GLY A 231 -6.22 -7.38 12.91
CA GLY A 231 -6.84 -6.50 11.91
C GLY A 231 -6.32 -6.80 10.50
N ALA A 232 -5.01 -6.96 10.33
CA ALA A 232 -4.40 -7.36 9.05
C ALA A 232 -5.04 -8.64 8.47
N CYS A 233 -5.11 -9.70 9.26
CA CYS A 233 -5.68 -10.99 8.84
C CYS A 233 -7.19 -10.89 8.54
N MET A 234 -7.92 -10.04 9.27
CA MET A 234 -9.34 -9.80 9.02
C MET A 234 -9.58 -8.99 7.73
N VAL A 235 -8.77 -7.99 7.40
CA VAL A 235 -8.89 -7.27 6.11
C VAL A 235 -8.47 -8.16 4.93
N ILE A 236 -7.43 -8.99 5.06
CA ILE A 236 -7.10 -9.99 4.03
C ILE A 236 -8.27 -10.98 3.85
N GLY A 237 -8.99 -11.33 4.93
CA GLY A 237 -10.22 -12.10 4.86
C GLY A 237 -11.36 -11.37 4.17
N ASP A 238 -11.54 -10.08 4.44
CA ASP A 238 -12.52 -9.23 3.75
C ASP A 238 -12.24 -9.12 2.25
N GLY A 239 -10.97 -9.03 1.84
CA GLY A 239 -10.54 -9.12 0.44
C GLY A 239 -10.86 -10.43 -0.28
N VAL A 240 -11.21 -11.50 0.46
CA VAL A 240 -11.76 -12.76 -0.09
C VAL A 240 -13.30 -12.73 -0.13
N LEU A 241 -13.94 -12.17 0.89
CA LEU A 241 -15.40 -12.21 1.05
C LEU A 241 -16.13 -11.13 0.24
N THR A 242 -15.58 -9.91 0.17
CA THR A 242 -16.20 -8.77 -0.50
C THR A 242 -16.37 -8.98 -2.01
N PRO A 243 -15.38 -9.49 -2.77
CA PRO A 243 -15.60 -9.81 -4.18
C PRO A 243 -16.70 -10.87 -4.39
N ALA A 244 -16.73 -11.89 -3.51
CA ALA A 244 -17.73 -12.94 -3.58
C ALA A 244 -19.16 -12.39 -3.38
N ILE A 245 -19.38 -11.57 -2.35
CA ILE A 245 -20.73 -11.06 -2.04
C ILE A 245 -21.19 -9.97 -3.01
N SER A 246 -20.32 -9.05 -3.40
CA SER A 246 -20.70 -7.94 -4.28
C SER A 246 -21.06 -8.45 -5.67
N VAL A 247 -20.28 -9.37 -6.24
CA VAL A 247 -20.59 -9.99 -7.53
C VAL A 247 -21.84 -10.88 -7.44
N PHE A 248 -21.96 -11.73 -6.42
CA PHE A 248 -23.09 -12.65 -6.29
C PHE A 248 -24.43 -11.92 -5.97
N SER A 249 -24.39 -10.83 -5.21
CA SER A 249 -25.56 -9.98 -4.94
C SER A 249 -25.96 -9.13 -6.15
N ALA A 250 -25.02 -8.65 -6.96
CA ALA A 250 -25.32 -8.00 -8.24
C ALA A 250 -26.05 -8.97 -9.18
N ILE A 251 -25.55 -10.21 -9.32
CA ILE A 251 -26.14 -11.22 -10.21
C ILE A 251 -27.50 -11.74 -9.73
N SER A 252 -27.82 -11.63 -8.43
CA SER A 252 -29.13 -11.99 -7.87
C SER A 252 -30.32 -11.26 -8.54
N GLY A 253 -30.10 -10.18 -9.30
CA GLY A 253 -31.15 -9.54 -10.12
C GLY A 253 -31.58 -10.33 -11.36
N LEU A 254 -30.73 -11.25 -11.83
CA LEU A 254 -31.03 -12.15 -12.94
C LEU A 254 -32.11 -13.18 -12.55
N GLU A 255 -32.14 -13.60 -11.28
CA GLU A 255 -33.18 -14.47 -10.70
C GLU A 255 -34.57 -13.90 -11.01
N LEU A 256 -34.79 -12.61 -10.77
CA LEU A 256 -36.08 -11.94 -10.92
C LEU A 256 -36.56 -11.80 -12.38
N SER A 257 -35.70 -12.08 -13.35
CA SER A 257 -35.92 -11.82 -14.79
C SER A 257 -36.00 -13.08 -15.66
N MET A 258 -35.78 -14.27 -15.08
CA MET A 258 -35.79 -15.55 -15.79
C MET A 258 -36.97 -16.45 -15.36
N SER A 259 -37.13 -17.61 -16.00
CA SER A 259 -38.20 -18.58 -15.68
C SER A 259 -37.80 -19.60 -14.60
N ARG A 260 -38.81 -20.10 -13.87
CA ARG A 260 -38.69 -20.85 -12.59
C ARG A 260 -37.74 -22.05 -12.59
N GLU A 261 -37.49 -22.68 -13.72
CA GLU A 261 -36.71 -23.92 -13.79
C GLU A 261 -35.20 -23.70 -13.94
N HIS A 262 -34.73 -22.51 -14.36
CA HIS A 262 -33.33 -22.27 -14.69
C HIS A 262 -32.53 -21.49 -13.62
N HIS A 263 -33.19 -20.87 -12.63
CA HIS A 263 -32.59 -19.92 -11.68
C HIS A 263 -31.30 -20.44 -11.01
N LYS A 264 -31.41 -21.57 -10.31
CA LYS A 264 -30.35 -22.06 -9.40
C LYS A 264 -29.10 -22.59 -10.10
N TYR A 265 -29.17 -22.82 -11.41
CA TYR A 265 -28.08 -23.38 -12.21
C TYR A 265 -27.28 -22.33 -13.00
N VAL A 266 -27.83 -21.14 -13.23
CA VAL A 266 -27.17 -20.09 -14.06
C VAL A 266 -26.41 -19.07 -13.21
N GLU A 267 -26.92 -18.69 -12.05
CA GLU A 267 -26.32 -17.63 -11.21
C GLU A 267 -24.90 -17.95 -10.74
N LEU A 268 -24.68 -19.16 -10.20
CA LEU A 268 -23.38 -19.55 -9.66
C LEU A 268 -22.27 -19.63 -10.73
N PRO A 269 -22.47 -20.27 -11.90
CA PRO A 269 -21.49 -20.23 -12.98
C PRO A 269 -21.20 -18.80 -13.49
N VAL A 270 -22.21 -17.94 -13.62
CA VAL A 270 -22.02 -16.55 -14.06
C VAL A 270 -21.22 -15.74 -13.03
N ALA A 271 -21.47 -15.94 -11.73
CA ALA A 271 -20.68 -15.32 -10.66
C ALA A 271 -19.22 -15.79 -10.69
N CYS A 272 -18.98 -17.10 -10.79
CA CYS A 272 -17.63 -17.65 -10.92
C CYS A 272 -16.91 -17.15 -12.18
N PHE A 273 -17.61 -17.00 -13.31
CA PHE A 273 -17.04 -16.45 -14.54
C PHE A 273 -16.64 -14.98 -14.41
N ILE A 274 -17.50 -14.15 -13.81
CA ILE A 274 -17.18 -12.72 -13.56
C ILE A 274 -16.02 -12.59 -12.58
N LEU A 275 -15.97 -13.40 -11.52
CA LEU A 275 -14.83 -13.44 -10.58
C LEU A 275 -13.53 -13.87 -11.27
N LEU A 276 -13.57 -14.90 -12.12
CA LEU A 276 -12.38 -15.35 -12.87
C LEU A 276 -11.89 -14.26 -13.83
N CYS A 277 -12.79 -13.60 -14.56
CA CYS A 277 -12.45 -12.45 -15.41
C CYS A 277 -11.85 -11.29 -14.58
N LEU A 278 -12.45 -10.98 -13.43
CA LEU A 278 -11.98 -9.94 -12.52
C LEU A 278 -10.55 -10.21 -12.06
N PHE A 279 -10.27 -11.41 -11.53
CA PHE A 279 -8.93 -11.78 -11.04
C PHE A 279 -7.90 -11.95 -12.16
N ALA A 280 -8.31 -12.34 -13.37
CA ALA A 280 -7.44 -12.38 -14.54
C ALA A 280 -7.03 -10.98 -15.03
N LEU A 281 -7.93 -10.00 -14.99
CA LEU A 281 -7.68 -8.63 -15.47
C LEU A 281 -6.78 -7.79 -14.53
N GLN A 282 -6.52 -8.24 -13.30
CA GLN A 282 -5.73 -7.51 -12.29
C GLN A 282 -4.33 -7.09 -12.76
N HIS A 283 -3.70 -7.91 -13.61
CA HIS A 283 -2.35 -7.64 -14.09
C HIS A 283 -2.24 -6.41 -15.02
N PHE A 284 -3.36 -5.92 -15.58
CA PHE A 284 -3.37 -4.68 -16.39
C PHE A 284 -3.25 -3.40 -15.54
N GLY A 285 -3.33 -3.52 -14.21
CA GLY A 285 -3.06 -2.46 -13.25
C GLY A 285 -4.18 -1.42 -13.11
N THR A 286 -4.25 -0.82 -11.93
CA THR A 286 -5.24 0.24 -11.63
C THR A 286 -5.01 1.52 -12.41
N HIS A 287 -3.81 1.77 -12.95
CA HIS A 287 -3.49 2.99 -13.70
C HIS A 287 -4.40 3.23 -14.92
N ARG A 288 -4.66 2.19 -15.71
CA ARG A 288 -5.51 2.30 -16.92
C ARG A 288 -7.01 2.22 -16.61
N LEU A 289 -7.37 1.65 -15.47
CA LEU A 289 -8.75 1.33 -15.12
C LEU A 289 -9.39 2.37 -14.17
N GLY A 290 -8.62 3.05 -13.32
CA GLY A 290 -9.13 4.04 -12.36
C GLY A 290 -9.91 5.19 -13.01
N PHE A 291 -9.51 5.62 -14.21
CA PHE A 291 -10.26 6.62 -14.99
C PHE A 291 -11.62 6.12 -15.50
N LEU A 292 -11.77 4.80 -15.73
CA LEU A 292 -13.04 4.17 -16.11
C LEU A 292 -13.92 3.88 -14.90
N PHE A 293 -13.31 3.63 -13.73
CA PHE A 293 -14.02 3.31 -12.48
C PHE A 293 -14.83 4.47 -11.92
N ALA A 294 -14.29 5.70 -11.92
CA ALA A 294 -15.01 6.87 -11.39
C ALA A 294 -16.33 7.17 -12.14
N PRO A 295 -16.39 7.14 -13.49
CA PRO A 295 -17.64 7.16 -14.24
C PRO A 295 -18.63 6.05 -13.84
N ILE A 296 -18.17 4.80 -13.72
CA ILE A 296 -19.04 3.65 -13.40
C ILE A 296 -19.71 3.84 -12.03
N VAL A 297 -18.94 4.15 -10.99
CA VAL A 297 -19.50 4.34 -9.63
C VAL A 297 -20.35 5.62 -9.55
N THR A 298 -19.98 6.68 -10.26
CA THR A 298 -20.82 7.91 -10.32
C THR A 298 -22.18 7.65 -10.98
N ILE A 299 -22.19 6.90 -12.09
CA ILE A 299 -23.43 6.49 -12.77
C ILE A 299 -24.27 5.58 -11.86
N TRP A 300 -23.64 4.65 -11.15
CA TRP A 300 -24.33 3.79 -10.18
C TRP A 300 -24.95 4.58 -9.02
N LEU A 301 -24.20 5.48 -8.38
CA LEU A 301 -24.67 6.33 -7.29
C LEU A 301 -25.84 7.23 -7.73
N LEU A 302 -25.74 7.84 -8.92
CA LEU A 302 -26.83 8.61 -9.51
C LEU A 302 -28.06 7.73 -9.78
N CYS A 303 -27.85 6.51 -10.30
CA CYS A 303 -28.92 5.56 -10.60
C CYS A 303 -29.70 5.15 -9.34
N ILE A 304 -29.01 4.72 -8.27
CA ILE A 304 -29.67 4.35 -7.00
C ILE A 304 -30.33 5.56 -6.33
N SER A 305 -29.74 6.76 -6.46
CA SER A 305 -30.30 8.00 -5.92
C SER A 305 -31.60 8.39 -6.64
N VAL A 306 -31.66 8.29 -7.97
CA VAL A 306 -32.86 8.59 -8.78
C VAL A 306 -33.97 7.57 -8.53
N ILE A 307 -33.64 6.27 -8.50
CA ILE A 307 -34.61 5.21 -8.17
C ILE A 307 -35.11 5.39 -6.72
N GLY A 308 -34.21 5.75 -5.81
CA GLY A 308 -34.53 6.06 -4.42
C GLY A 308 -35.55 7.20 -4.29
N ALA A 309 -35.23 8.35 -4.87
CA ALA A 309 -36.11 9.52 -4.90
C ALA A 309 -37.47 9.23 -5.57
N TYR A 310 -37.49 8.52 -6.69
CA TYR A 310 -38.72 8.07 -7.34
C TYR A 310 -39.59 7.24 -6.40
N ASN A 311 -39.01 6.25 -5.71
CA ASN A 311 -39.76 5.38 -4.81
C ASN A 311 -40.28 6.10 -3.57
N ILE A 312 -39.54 7.08 -3.04
CA ILE A 312 -40.01 7.94 -1.93
C ILE A 312 -41.26 8.72 -2.37
N VAL A 313 -41.21 9.41 -3.51
CA VAL A 313 -42.33 10.23 -4.01
C VAL A 313 -43.53 9.39 -4.41
N HIS A 314 -43.32 8.25 -5.08
CA HIS A 314 -44.39 7.44 -5.64
C HIS A 314 -45.10 6.54 -4.61
N TRP A 315 -44.37 5.92 -3.68
CA TRP A 315 -44.94 4.89 -2.79
C TRP A 315 -45.24 5.39 -1.38
N ASN A 316 -44.32 6.14 -0.77
CA ASN A 316 -44.46 6.60 0.61
C ASN A 316 -43.62 7.86 0.91
N PRO A 317 -44.20 9.06 0.72
CA PRO A 317 -43.48 10.31 1.00
C PRO A 317 -43.25 10.54 2.50
N HIS A 318 -43.91 9.81 3.41
CA HIS A 318 -43.72 9.94 4.86
C HIS A 318 -42.60 9.04 5.42
N VAL A 319 -41.84 8.34 4.56
CA VAL A 319 -40.74 7.46 4.99
C VAL A 319 -39.62 8.20 5.75
N TYR A 320 -39.45 9.52 5.55
CA TYR A 320 -38.47 10.34 6.28
C TYR A 320 -38.68 10.36 7.80
N GLN A 321 -39.87 10.01 8.30
CA GLN A 321 -40.13 9.92 9.74
C GLN A 321 -39.24 8.85 10.40
N ALA A 322 -38.86 7.80 9.68
CA ALA A 322 -37.96 6.74 10.13
C ALA A 322 -36.56 7.22 10.55
N LEU A 323 -36.13 8.40 10.08
CA LEU A 323 -34.83 8.99 10.46
C LEU A 323 -34.76 9.28 11.98
N SER A 324 -35.91 9.43 12.66
CA SER A 324 -35.95 9.57 14.11
C SER A 324 -35.51 8.27 14.81
N PRO A 325 -34.55 8.32 15.77
CA PRO A 325 -34.06 7.14 16.49
C PRO A 325 -35.14 6.45 17.36
N TYR A 326 -36.29 7.12 17.55
CA TYR A 326 -37.47 6.53 18.15
C TYR A 326 -37.90 5.21 17.45
N TYR A 327 -37.83 5.15 16.12
CA TYR A 327 -38.23 3.96 15.37
C TYR A 327 -37.27 2.79 15.58
N MET A 328 -35.95 3.04 15.64
CA MET A 328 -34.96 2.03 16.04
C MET A 328 -35.27 1.44 17.42
N PHE A 329 -35.53 2.29 18.43
CA PHE A 329 -35.86 1.82 19.78
C PHE A 329 -37.19 1.05 19.82
N LYS A 330 -38.23 1.53 19.12
CA LYS A 330 -39.53 0.86 18.99
C LYS A 330 -39.37 -0.54 18.37
N PHE A 331 -38.57 -0.67 17.32
CA PHE A 331 -38.28 -1.94 16.65
C PHE A 331 -37.54 -2.93 17.55
N LEU A 332 -36.44 -2.52 18.19
CA LEU A 332 -35.69 -3.40 19.10
C LEU A 332 -36.56 -3.87 20.28
N LYS A 333 -37.41 -2.98 20.82
CA LYS A 333 -38.36 -3.31 21.89
C LYS A 333 -39.47 -4.29 21.44
N LYS A 334 -39.97 -4.14 20.20
CA LYS A 334 -41.02 -5.00 19.61
C LYS A 334 -40.47 -6.39 19.26
N THR A 335 -39.41 -6.44 18.46
CA THR A 335 -38.91 -7.67 17.81
C THR A 335 -37.94 -8.47 18.70
N ARG A 336 -37.44 -7.87 19.80
CA ARG A 336 -36.53 -8.48 20.78
C ARG A 336 -35.37 -9.24 20.09
N ARG A 337 -35.33 -10.57 20.23
CA ARG A 337 -34.27 -11.44 19.69
C ARG A 337 -34.17 -11.39 18.17
N GLY A 338 -35.29 -11.31 17.46
CA GLY A 338 -35.30 -11.17 15.99
C GLY A 338 -34.75 -9.81 15.55
N GLY A 339 -35.08 -8.74 16.27
CA GLY A 339 -34.52 -7.41 16.04
C GLY A 339 -33.00 -7.38 16.26
N TRP A 340 -32.51 -8.09 17.28
CA TRP A 340 -31.07 -8.23 17.54
C TRP A 340 -30.35 -9.03 16.44
N MET A 341 -30.93 -10.13 15.95
CA MET A 341 -30.39 -10.91 14.81
C MET A 341 -30.38 -10.11 13.49
N SER A 342 -31.34 -9.19 13.34
CA SER A 342 -31.48 -8.30 12.19
C SER A 342 -30.36 -7.25 12.12
N LEU A 343 -29.80 -6.82 13.27
CA LEU A 343 -28.66 -5.89 13.32
C LEU A 343 -27.42 -6.43 12.59
N GLY A 344 -27.22 -7.75 12.51
CA GLY A 344 -26.15 -8.35 11.71
C GLY A 344 -26.31 -8.14 10.20
N GLY A 345 -27.54 -7.94 9.71
CA GLY A 345 -27.81 -7.51 8.34
C GLY A 345 -27.66 -6.00 8.15
N VAL A 346 -28.04 -5.19 9.16
CA VAL A 346 -27.84 -3.73 9.16
C VAL A 346 -26.34 -3.38 9.09
N LEU A 347 -25.50 -4.13 9.80
CA LEU A 347 -24.04 -4.02 9.77
C LEU A 347 -23.44 -4.04 8.35
N LEU A 348 -24.13 -4.67 7.39
CA LEU A 348 -23.66 -4.72 6.01
C LEU A 348 -23.70 -3.36 5.29
N CYS A 349 -24.36 -2.32 5.82
CA CYS A 349 -24.38 -0.99 5.22
C CYS A 349 -23.08 -0.19 5.41
N ILE A 350 -22.17 -0.64 6.30
CA ILE A 350 -20.89 0.03 6.57
C ILE A 350 -19.67 -0.74 6.05
N THR A 351 -19.90 -1.86 5.36
CA THR A 351 -18.87 -2.59 4.60
C THR A 351 -18.27 -1.66 3.56
N GLY A 352 -16.94 -1.48 3.60
CA GLY A 352 -16.23 -0.45 2.83
C GLY A 352 -15.78 0.80 3.60
N SER A 353 -16.19 1.00 4.86
CA SER A 353 -15.69 2.14 5.66
C SER A 353 -14.21 1.99 6.05
N GLU A 354 -13.73 0.75 6.25
CA GLU A 354 -12.31 0.47 6.50
C GLU A 354 -11.48 0.61 5.20
N ALA A 355 -12.03 0.24 4.04
CA ALA A 355 -11.40 0.50 2.73
C ALA A 355 -11.21 2.00 2.50
N MET A 356 -12.21 2.82 2.83
CA MET A 356 -12.08 4.28 2.81
C MET A 356 -10.94 4.82 3.67
N TYR A 357 -10.60 4.13 4.76
CA TYR A 357 -9.46 4.52 5.59
C TYR A 357 -8.12 3.97 5.05
N ALA A 358 -8.09 2.74 4.53
CA ALA A 358 -6.90 2.13 3.95
C ALA A 358 -6.41 2.84 2.67
N ASP A 359 -7.32 3.30 1.82
CA ASP A 359 -7.00 3.92 0.51
C ASP A 359 -6.58 5.41 0.60
N LEU A 360 -6.37 5.95 1.81
CA LEU A 360 -5.96 7.34 2.02
C LEU A 360 -4.62 7.67 1.34
N GLY A 361 -3.72 6.69 1.21
CA GLY A 361 -2.42 6.83 0.53
C GLY A 361 -2.47 7.19 -0.96
N HIS A 362 -3.66 7.27 -1.57
CA HIS A 362 -3.84 7.68 -2.97
C HIS A 362 -4.63 8.99 -3.12
N PHE A 363 -5.32 9.45 -2.08
CA PHE A 363 -6.26 10.58 -2.17
C PHE A 363 -6.15 11.49 -0.95
N SER A 364 -6.07 12.80 -1.17
CA SER A 364 -6.00 13.74 -0.04
C SER A 364 -7.24 13.65 0.85
N GLN A 365 -7.03 13.72 2.16
CA GLN A 365 -8.08 13.65 3.18
C GLN A 365 -9.29 14.55 2.88
N SER A 366 -9.07 15.78 2.41
CA SER A 366 -10.12 16.73 2.03
C SER A 366 -10.96 16.25 0.85
N SER A 367 -10.34 15.56 -0.13
CA SER A 367 -11.02 15.01 -1.30
C SER A 367 -11.99 13.89 -0.90
N VAL A 368 -11.51 12.97 -0.06
CA VAL A 368 -12.29 11.86 0.52
C VAL A 368 -13.46 12.40 1.35
N LYS A 369 -13.22 13.39 2.23
CA LYS A 369 -14.26 14.07 3.01
C LYS A 369 -15.37 14.68 2.14
N ILE A 370 -15.01 15.40 1.07
CA ILE A 370 -15.97 16.04 0.16
C ILE A 370 -16.77 15.00 -0.63
N ALA A 371 -16.10 13.99 -1.21
CA ALA A 371 -16.74 12.93 -1.97
C ALA A 371 -17.77 12.17 -1.12
N PHE A 372 -17.41 11.82 0.12
CA PHE A 372 -18.34 11.14 1.02
C PHE A 372 -19.56 11.99 1.36
N ALA A 373 -19.33 13.19 1.91
CA ALA A 373 -20.38 14.01 2.51
C ALA A 373 -21.40 14.52 1.49
N PHE A 374 -20.97 14.86 0.27
CA PHE A 374 -21.82 15.50 -0.74
C PHE A 374 -22.34 14.55 -1.83
N VAL A 375 -21.71 13.38 -2.04
CA VAL A 375 -22.11 12.44 -3.11
C VAL A 375 -22.54 11.09 -2.54
N VAL A 376 -21.65 10.40 -1.82
CA VAL A 376 -21.87 8.99 -1.42
C VAL A 376 -22.94 8.87 -0.34
N TYR A 377 -22.79 9.60 0.77
CA TYR A 377 -23.74 9.59 1.90
C TYR A 377 -25.19 9.92 1.49
N PRO A 378 -25.49 11.03 0.78
CA PRO A 378 -26.87 11.33 0.38
C PRO A 378 -27.42 10.33 -0.65
N SER A 379 -26.59 9.80 -1.56
CA SER A 379 -27.04 8.80 -2.55
C SER A 379 -27.42 7.47 -1.89
N LEU A 380 -26.63 7.01 -0.92
CA LEU A 380 -26.93 5.81 -0.13
C LEU A 380 -28.19 6.01 0.71
N LEU A 381 -28.34 7.17 1.37
CA LEU A 381 -29.52 7.47 2.17
C LEU A 381 -30.81 7.46 1.31
N LEU A 382 -30.78 8.08 0.12
CA LEU A 382 -31.90 8.05 -0.82
C LEU A 382 -32.20 6.63 -1.30
N ALA A 383 -31.18 5.80 -1.58
CA ALA A 383 -31.36 4.40 -1.96
C ALA A 383 -32.09 3.60 -0.87
N TYR A 384 -31.62 3.67 0.38
CA TYR A 384 -32.24 2.95 1.50
C TYR A 384 -33.65 3.46 1.83
N MET A 385 -33.86 4.79 1.81
CA MET A 385 -35.18 5.37 2.01
C MET A 385 -36.17 4.96 0.91
N GLY A 386 -35.73 4.88 -0.35
CA GLY A 386 -36.57 4.41 -1.46
C GLY A 386 -36.89 2.91 -1.38
N GLN A 387 -35.93 2.07 -0.98
CA GLN A 387 -36.18 0.65 -0.70
C GLN A 387 -37.21 0.47 0.41
N ALA A 388 -37.07 1.21 1.52
CA ALA A 388 -38.05 1.21 2.62
C ALA A 388 -39.43 1.70 2.18
N ALA A 389 -39.50 2.78 1.40
CA ALA A 389 -40.76 3.31 0.87
C ALA A 389 -41.49 2.27 0.01
N TYR A 390 -40.77 1.60 -0.90
CA TYR A 390 -41.32 0.52 -1.72
C TYR A 390 -41.81 -0.66 -0.86
N LEU A 391 -41.00 -1.15 0.08
CA LEU A 391 -41.34 -2.26 0.96
C LEU A 391 -42.58 -1.94 1.83
N SER A 392 -42.72 -0.70 2.30
CA SER A 392 -43.84 -0.28 3.16
C SER A 392 -45.23 -0.34 2.51
N ARG A 393 -45.30 -0.45 1.18
CA ARG A 393 -46.56 -0.61 0.43
C ARG A 393 -46.79 -2.04 -0.08
N HIS A 394 -45.76 -2.87 -0.08
CA HIS A 394 -45.78 -4.22 -0.67
C HIS A 394 -45.47 -5.30 0.39
N HIS A 395 -45.94 -5.13 1.62
CA HIS A 395 -45.65 -6.05 2.72
C HIS A 395 -46.42 -7.39 2.67
N VAL A 396 -47.52 -7.48 1.90
CA VAL A 396 -48.24 -8.75 1.66
C VAL A 396 -47.71 -9.39 0.39
N ILE A 397 -46.78 -10.32 0.52
CA ILE A 397 -46.30 -11.15 -0.59
C ILE A 397 -46.24 -12.60 -0.14
N GLU A 398 -47.11 -13.42 -0.71
CA GLU A 398 -47.34 -14.84 -0.36
C GLU A 398 -46.17 -15.79 -0.71
N ASN A 399 -44.99 -15.26 -1.05
CA ASN A 399 -43.81 -16.04 -1.44
C ASN A 399 -42.52 -15.37 -0.95
N HIS A 400 -41.62 -16.16 -0.36
CA HIS A 400 -40.34 -15.76 0.27
C HIS A 400 -39.32 -15.00 -0.64
N TYR A 401 -39.62 -14.76 -1.91
CA TYR A 401 -38.64 -14.41 -2.96
C TYR A 401 -38.61 -12.93 -3.38
N ARG A 402 -39.12 -11.98 -2.58
CA ARG A 402 -39.27 -10.57 -3.01
C ARG A 402 -38.66 -9.48 -2.11
N ILE A 403 -37.78 -9.82 -1.17
CA ILE A 403 -36.99 -8.82 -0.44
C ILE A 403 -35.63 -8.63 -1.11
N GLY A 404 -35.47 -7.53 -1.86
CA GLY A 404 -34.21 -7.19 -2.52
C GLY A 404 -34.28 -5.92 -3.36
N PHE A 405 -33.13 -5.32 -3.66
CA PHE A 405 -33.02 -4.06 -4.42
C PHE A 405 -33.79 -4.09 -5.75
N TYR A 406 -33.59 -5.13 -6.57
CA TYR A 406 -34.18 -5.25 -7.91
C TYR A 406 -35.72 -5.29 -7.95
N VAL A 407 -36.37 -5.64 -6.83
CA VAL A 407 -37.83 -5.62 -6.73
C VAL A 407 -38.36 -4.18 -6.66
N SER A 408 -37.59 -3.26 -6.05
CA SER A 408 -37.90 -1.83 -6.00
C SER A 408 -37.58 -1.07 -7.29
N VAL A 409 -37.02 -1.74 -8.31
CA VAL A 409 -36.64 -1.13 -9.60
C VAL A 409 -37.78 -1.31 -10.61
N PRO A 410 -38.23 -0.23 -11.29
CA PRO A 410 -39.24 -0.31 -12.35
C PRO A 410 -38.86 -1.29 -13.47
N GLU A 411 -39.82 -2.07 -13.96
CA GLU A 411 -39.57 -3.25 -14.82
C GLU A 411 -38.72 -2.93 -16.05
N ARG A 412 -39.01 -1.81 -16.71
CA ARG A 412 -38.32 -1.33 -17.92
C ARG A 412 -36.86 -0.94 -17.68
N LEU A 413 -36.48 -0.64 -16.44
CA LEU A 413 -35.13 -0.22 -16.05
C LEU A 413 -34.28 -1.35 -15.45
N ARG A 414 -34.86 -2.52 -15.13
CA ARG A 414 -34.13 -3.62 -14.47
C ARG A 414 -32.89 -4.06 -15.23
N TRP A 415 -32.97 -4.23 -16.55
CA TRP A 415 -31.83 -4.67 -17.37
C TRP A 415 -30.65 -3.66 -17.40
N PRO A 416 -30.86 -2.36 -17.71
CA PRO A 416 -29.81 -1.35 -17.55
C PRO A 416 -29.22 -1.29 -16.13
N VAL A 417 -30.07 -1.35 -15.10
CA VAL A 417 -29.64 -1.28 -13.70
C VAL A 417 -28.81 -2.50 -13.31
N LEU A 418 -29.18 -3.71 -13.75
CA LEU A 418 -28.42 -4.95 -13.55
C LEU A 418 -27.01 -4.87 -14.18
N ALA A 419 -26.91 -4.35 -15.40
CA ALA A 419 -25.60 -4.17 -16.06
C ALA A 419 -24.70 -3.18 -15.29
N ILE A 420 -25.25 -2.04 -14.85
CA ILE A 420 -24.51 -1.06 -14.06
C ILE A 420 -24.14 -1.63 -12.69
N ALA A 421 -25.02 -2.40 -12.03
CA ALA A 421 -24.76 -3.03 -10.75
C ALA A 421 -23.62 -4.05 -10.81
N ILE A 422 -23.56 -4.88 -11.86
CA ILE A 422 -22.47 -5.83 -12.08
C ILE A 422 -21.14 -5.07 -12.28
N LEU A 423 -21.13 -4.01 -13.08
CA LEU A 423 -19.94 -3.17 -13.26
C LEU A 423 -19.52 -2.50 -11.95
N ALA A 424 -20.46 -1.94 -11.18
CA ALA A 424 -20.18 -1.34 -9.87
C ALA A 424 -19.64 -2.36 -8.86
N ALA A 425 -20.17 -3.58 -8.84
CA ALA A 425 -19.68 -4.67 -8.00
C ALA A 425 -18.25 -5.11 -8.37
N VAL A 426 -17.93 -5.20 -9.66
CA VAL A 426 -16.57 -5.46 -10.14
C VAL A 426 -15.62 -4.35 -9.70
N VAL A 427 -16.04 -3.09 -9.77
CA VAL A 427 -15.24 -1.94 -9.31
C VAL A 427 -15.07 -1.93 -7.78
N GLY A 428 -16.12 -2.19 -6.99
CA GLY A 428 -16.00 -2.26 -5.53
C GLY A 428 -15.11 -3.39 -5.04
N SER A 429 -15.19 -4.55 -5.72
CA SER A 429 -14.29 -5.68 -5.48
C SER A 429 -12.82 -5.33 -5.72
N GLN A 430 -12.53 -4.48 -6.72
CA GLN A 430 -11.18 -4.04 -7.05
C GLN A 430 -10.51 -3.33 -5.88
N SER A 431 -11.22 -2.39 -5.25
CA SER A 431 -10.72 -1.57 -4.14
C SER A 431 -10.15 -2.41 -3.01
N VAL A 432 -10.92 -3.40 -2.55
CA VAL A 432 -10.55 -4.25 -1.42
C VAL A 432 -9.43 -5.23 -1.79
N ILE A 433 -9.38 -5.71 -3.04
CA ILE A 433 -8.24 -6.50 -3.55
C ILE A 433 -6.95 -5.66 -3.55
N THR A 434 -7.01 -4.40 -3.99
CA THR A 434 -5.82 -3.52 -3.97
C THR A 434 -5.40 -3.13 -2.56
N GLY A 435 -6.34 -2.83 -1.65
CA GLY A 435 -6.05 -2.64 -0.23
C GLY A 435 -5.39 -3.87 0.41
N THR A 436 -5.82 -5.08 0.01
CA THR A 436 -5.21 -6.34 0.45
C THR A 436 -3.74 -6.47 -0.01
N PHE A 437 -3.42 -6.05 -1.25
CA PHE A 437 -2.02 -6.03 -1.72
C PHE A 437 -1.16 -5.03 -0.94
N SER A 438 -1.68 -3.82 -0.66
CA SER A 438 -0.98 -2.81 0.14
C SER A 438 -0.70 -3.31 1.57
N ILE A 439 -1.69 -3.93 2.21
CA ILE A 439 -1.54 -4.53 3.54
C ILE A 439 -0.47 -5.63 3.53
N ILE A 440 -0.45 -6.51 2.53
CA ILE A 440 0.57 -7.57 2.46
C ILE A 440 1.98 -7.01 2.18
N LYS A 441 2.12 -5.96 1.37
CA LYS A 441 3.39 -5.21 1.20
C LYS A 441 3.87 -4.68 2.56
N GLN A 442 3.00 -4.01 3.32
CA GLN A 442 3.30 -3.46 4.65
C GLN A 442 3.70 -4.56 5.65
N CYS A 443 2.96 -5.68 5.70
CA CYS A 443 3.33 -6.84 6.52
C CYS A 443 4.68 -7.46 6.16
N SER A 444 5.04 -7.48 4.86
CA SER A 444 6.31 -8.05 4.41
C SER A 444 7.49 -7.12 4.72
N ALA A 445 7.31 -5.80 4.56
CA ALA A 445 8.30 -4.77 4.91
C ALA A 445 8.67 -4.79 6.41
N LEU A 446 7.68 -5.07 7.28
CA LEU A 446 7.85 -5.18 8.73
C LEU A 446 8.30 -6.59 9.21
N GLY A 447 8.55 -7.53 8.29
CA GLY A 447 9.04 -8.88 8.62
C GLY A 447 7.98 -9.80 9.25
N CYS A 448 6.70 -9.51 9.06
CA CYS A 448 5.56 -10.29 9.60
C CYS A 448 4.98 -11.27 8.59
N PHE A 449 5.18 -11.03 7.30
CA PHE A 449 4.70 -11.89 6.21
C PHE A 449 5.87 -12.39 5.33
N PRO A 450 5.80 -13.62 4.79
CA PRO A 450 6.78 -14.11 3.84
C PRO A 450 7.05 -13.16 2.67
N ARG A 451 8.24 -13.24 2.07
CA ARG A 451 8.62 -12.36 0.96
C ARG A 451 7.86 -12.77 -0.32
N VAL A 452 7.19 -11.80 -0.94
CA VAL A 452 6.33 -11.95 -2.14
C VAL A 452 6.83 -11.08 -3.30
N LYS A 453 6.45 -11.40 -4.55
CA LYS A 453 6.83 -10.56 -5.70
C LYS A 453 5.92 -9.34 -5.77
N ILE A 454 6.48 -8.18 -5.48
CA ILE A 454 5.80 -6.89 -5.67
C ILE A 454 6.08 -6.42 -7.10
N VAL A 455 5.02 -6.17 -7.88
CA VAL A 455 5.10 -5.56 -9.22
C VAL A 455 4.35 -4.23 -9.17
N HIS A 456 5.06 -3.13 -9.33
CA HIS A 456 4.43 -1.81 -9.44
C HIS A 456 3.86 -1.62 -10.84
N THR A 457 2.58 -1.26 -10.94
CA THR A 457 1.85 -1.19 -12.23
C THR A 457 1.88 0.21 -12.86
N SER A 458 2.39 1.21 -12.13
CA SER A 458 2.62 2.57 -12.59
C SER A 458 4.02 3.03 -12.18
N SER A 459 4.71 3.75 -13.06
CA SER A 459 5.99 4.42 -12.79
C SER A 459 5.81 5.89 -12.36
N LYS A 460 4.57 6.32 -12.09
CA LYS A 460 4.20 7.71 -11.75
C LYS A 460 3.33 7.84 -10.50
N ILE A 461 2.81 6.72 -9.97
CA ILE A 461 1.94 6.68 -8.80
C ILE A 461 2.34 5.44 -7.99
N ASP A 462 3.12 5.64 -6.94
CA ASP A 462 3.85 4.57 -6.22
C ASP A 462 2.95 3.60 -5.44
N GLY A 463 1.67 3.97 -5.25
CA GLY A 463 0.66 3.18 -4.56
C GLY A 463 0.06 2.02 -5.37
N GLN A 464 0.24 1.97 -6.70
CA GLN A 464 -0.48 1.01 -7.56
C GLN A 464 0.24 -0.34 -7.67
N ILE A 465 0.07 -1.16 -6.63
CA ILE A 465 0.75 -2.43 -6.40
C ILE A 465 -0.05 -3.63 -6.96
N TYR A 466 0.64 -4.55 -7.64
CA TYR A 466 0.13 -5.87 -8.02
C TYR A 466 1.04 -6.97 -7.45
N ILE A 467 0.46 -7.96 -6.76
CA ILE A 467 1.19 -9.10 -6.18
C ILE A 467 0.64 -10.38 -6.82
N PRO A 468 1.32 -10.95 -7.85
CA PRO A 468 0.77 -12.06 -8.63
C PRO A 468 0.44 -13.30 -7.79
N GLU A 469 1.32 -13.69 -6.87
CA GLU A 469 1.11 -14.88 -6.02
C GLU A 469 -0.12 -14.75 -5.13
N ILE A 470 -0.33 -13.57 -4.52
CA ILE A 470 -1.50 -13.27 -3.70
C ILE A 470 -2.77 -13.20 -4.54
N ASN A 471 -2.71 -12.62 -5.74
CA ASN A 471 -3.84 -12.52 -6.66
C ASN A 471 -4.47 -13.89 -6.95
N TRP A 472 -3.65 -14.90 -7.24
CA TRP A 472 -4.12 -16.27 -7.48
C TRP A 472 -4.67 -16.93 -6.21
N ILE A 473 -4.06 -16.69 -5.05
CA ILE A 473 -4.57 -17.19 -3.75
C ILE A 473 -5.94 -16.59 -3.43
N LEU A 474 -6.10 -15.27 -3.58
CA LEU A 474 -7.38 -14.56 -3.39
C LEU A 474 -8.44 -15.08 -4.35
N MET A 475 -8.11 -15.28 -5.64
CA MET A 475 -9.03 -15.85 -6.62
C MET A 475 -9.53 -17.24 -6.20
N ILE A 476 -8.62 -18.15 -5.82
CA ILE A 476 -8.97 -19.52 -5.43
C ILE A 476 -9.85 -19.51 -4.18
N LEU A 477 -9.50 -18.72 -3.16
CA LEU A 477 -10.28 -18.60 -1.93
C LEU A 477 -11.66 -17.97 -2.19
N CYS A 478 -11.74 -16.92 -3.02
CA CYS A 478 -12.99 -16.24 -3.36
C CYS A 478 -13.94 -17.17 -4.13
N LEU A 479 -13.42 -17.94 -5.10
CA LEU A 479 -14.20 -18.96 -5.80
C LEU A 479 -14.65 -20.08 -4.85
N ALA A 480 -13.78 -20.57 -3.97
CA ALA A 480 -14.12 -21.60 -2.99
C ALA A 480 -15.23 -21.15 -2.02
N VAL A 481 -15.16 -19.92 -1.52
CA VAL A 481 -16.19 -19.28 -0.69
C VAL A 481 -17.52 -19.16 -1.45
N THR A 482 -17.48 -18.68 -2.70
CA THR A 482 -18.67 -18.50 -3.55
C THR A 482 -19.37 -19.83 -3.84
N ILE A 483 -18.59 -20.86 -4.21
CA ILE A 483 -19.07 -22.22 -4.49
C ILE A 483 -19.54 -22.95 -3.22
N GLY A 484 -18.93 -22.65 -2.07
CA GLY A 484 -19.29 -23.23 -0.77
C GLY A 484 -20.60 -22.68 -0.22
N PHE A 485 -20.78 -21.36 -0.20
CA PHE A 485 -21.97 -20.73 0.40
C PHE A 485 -23.20 -20.73 -0.51
N ARG A 486 -23.04 -20.43 -1.82
CA ARG A 486 -24.12 -20.36 -2.82
C ARG A 486 -25.34 -19.49 -2.45
N ASN A 487 -25.20 -18.60 -1.47
CA ASN A 487 -26.30 -17.84 -0.88
C ASN A 487 -25.81 -16.51 -0.30
N THR A 488 -26.44 -15.40 -0.70
CA THR A 488 -26.14 -14.05 -0.19
C THR A 488 -26.25 -13.93 1.34
N LYS A 489 -27.17 -14.67 1.99
CA LYS A 489 -27.40 -14.59 3.45
C LYS A 489 -26.16 -15.03 4.23
N HIS A 490 -25.71 -16.26 4.01
CA HIS A 490 -24.58 -16.85 4.74
C HIS A 490 -23.27 -16.11 4.46
N LEU A 491 -23.12 -15.65 3.22
CA LEU A 491 -21.97 -14.86 2.79
C LEU A 491 -21.96 -13.46 3.43
N GLY A 492 -23.13 -12.82 3.58
CA GLY A 492 -23.30 -11.59 4.35
C GLY A 492 -23.01 -11.75 5.84
N ASN A 493 -23.49 -12.83 6.46
CA ASN A 493 -23.15 -13.15 7.85
C ASN A 493 -21.62 -13.29 8.04
N ALA A 494 -20.92 -13.87 7.06
CA ALA A 494 -19.47 -13.98 7.07
C ALA A 494 -18.76 -12.62 6.91
N GLN A 495 -19.10 -11.83 5.89
CA GLN A 495 -18.49 -10.52 5.65
C GLN A 495 -18.71 -9.57 6.85
N GLY A 496 -19.94 -9.54 7.39
CA GLY A 496 -20.27 -8.70 8.54
C GLY A 496 -19.38 -8.96 9.76
N LEU A 497 -19.11 -10.23 10.08
CA LEU A 497 -18.23 -10.55 11.21
C LEU A 497 -16.76 -10.16 10.95
N ALA A 498 -16.25 -10.35 9.73
CA ALA A 498 -14.90 -9.91 9.37
C ALA A 498 -14.74 -8.39 9.58
N VAL A 499 -15.69 -7.62 9.02
CA VAL A 499 -15.67 -6.16 9.06
C VAL A 499 -15.82 -5.62 10.48
N ILE A 500 -16.72 -6.15 11.32
CA ILE A 500 -16.86 -5.63 12.70
C ILE A 500 -15.65 -5.94 13.59
N ILE A 501 -14.94 -7.05 13.36
CA ILE A 501 -13.71 -7.34 14.12
C ILE A 501 -12.60 -6.35 13.74
N VAL A 502 -12.39 -6.05 12.45
CA VAL A 502 -11.41 -5.00 12.08
C VAL A 502 -11.83 -3.63 12.58
N MET A 503 -13.12 -3.27 12.53
CA MET A 503 -13.60 -1.99 13.07
C MET A 503 -13.34 -1.84 14.58
N LEU A 504 -13.51 -2.92 15.35
CA LEU A 504 -13.18 -2.93 16.78
C LEU A 504 -11.66 -2.86 17.02
N VAL A 505 -10.86 -3.52 16.18
CA VAL A 505 -9.40 -3.39 16.17
C VAL A 505 -8.98 -1.95 15.90
N THR A 506 -9.55 -1.27 14.90
CA THR A 506 -9.22 0.13 14.62
C THR A 506 -9.70 1.07 15.71
N THR A 507 -10.85 0.85 16.34
CA THR A 507 -11.29 1.65 17.50
C THR A 507 -10.31 1.52 18.67
N CYS A 508 -9.83 0.30 18.97
CA CYS A 508 -8.80 0.07 19.97
C CYS A 508 -7.48 0.80 19.61
N LEU A 509 -6.94 0.61 18.40
CA LEU A 509 -5.70 1.27 17.97
C LEU A 509 -5.82 2.80 17.95
N MET A 510 -6.94 3.33 17.44
CA MET A 510 -7.25 4.78 17.44
C MET A 510 -7.27 5.36 18.84
N SER A 511 -7.86 4.68 19.82
CA SER A 511 -7.87 5.15 21.21
C SER A 511 -6.45 5.33 21.77
N ILE A 512 -5.50 4.47 21.39
CA ILE A 512 -4.10 4.59 21.76
C ILE A 512 -3.44 5.74 20.98
N VAL A 513 -3.74 5.90 19.68
CA VAL A 513 -3.21 7.00 18.85
C VAL A 513 -3.65 8.38 19.33
N ILE A 514 -4.91 8.56 19.71
CA ILE A 514 -5.45 9.83 20.26
C ILE A 514 -4.66 10.28 21.51
N MET A 515 -4.19 9.32 22.31
CA MET A 515 -3.57 9.57 23.61
C MET A 515 -2.02 9.54 23.55
N VAL A 516 -1.40 8.76 22.67
CA VAL A 516 0.07 8.74 22.44
C VAL A 516 0.52 9.78 21.40
N CYS A 517 -0.20 9.94 20.29
CA CYS A 517 0.26 10.71 19.13
C CYS A 517 -0.41 12.08 19.01
N TRP A 518 -1.70 12.21 19.37
CA TRP A 518 -2.39 13.51 19.37
C TRP A 518 -2.31 14.25 20.72
N HIS A 519 -1.67 13.64 21.73
CA HIS A 519 -1.51 14.19 23.08
C HIS A 519 -2.79 14.79 23.68
N LYS A 520 -3.96 14.21 23.37
CA LYS A 520 -5.24 14.64 23.94
C LYS A 520 -5.50 13.96 25.29
N ASN A 521 -6.27 14.66 26.13
CA ASN A 521 -6.65 14.22 27.47
C ASN A 521 -7.18 12.78 27.43
N ILE A 522 -6.80 11.94 28.41
CA ILE A 522 -7.23 10.54 28.50
C ILE A 522 -8.75 10.39 28.45
N PHE A 523 -9.50 11.38 28.97
CA PHE A 523 -10.95 11.46 28.87
C PHE A 523 -11.46 11.34 27.44
N PHE A 524 -10.89 12.07 26.47
CA PHE A 524 -11.32 12.00 25.06
C PHE A 524 -11.04 10.63 24.44
N ALA A 525 -9.89 10.03 24.72
CA ALA A 525 -9.53 8.70 24.22
C ALA A 525 -10.43 7.60 24.80
N VAL A 526 -10.74 7.67 26.11
CA VAL A 526 -11.63 6.73 26.79
C VAL A 526 -13.09 6.94 26.35
N CYS A 527 -13.56 8.18 26.20
CA CYS A 527 -14.89 8.47 25.65
C CYS A 527 -15.03 7.97 24.21
N PHE A 528 -14.01 8.14 23.36
CA PHE A 528 -13.99 7.58 22.01
C PHE A 528 -14.10 6.05 22.03
N LEU A 529 -13.25 5.38 22.83
CA LEU A 529 -13.24 3.92 22.96
C LEU A 529 -14.57 3.38 23.50
N ILE A 530 -15.15 4.01 24.52
CA ILE A 530 -16.42 3.58 25.11
C ILE A 530 -17.58 3.83 24.14
N PHE A 531 -17.68 5.01 23.54
CA PHE A 531 -18.80 5.37 22.67
C PHE A 531 -18.85 4.49 21.41
N PHE A 532 -17.76 4.42 20.64
CA PHE A 532 -17.73 3.60 19.43
C PHE A 532 -17.63 2.11 19.75
N GLY A 533 -16.84 1.73 20.77
CA GLY A 533 -16.67 0.34 21.18
C GLY A 533 -17.94 -0.32 21.72
N ILE A 534 -18.84 0.41 22.40
CA ILE A 534 -20.17 -0.13 22.79
C ILE A 534 -21.03 -0.41 21.55
N ILE A 535 -21.07 0.51 20.59
CA ILE A 535 -21.84 0.34 19.35
C ILE A 535 -21.30 -0.85 18.56
N GLU A 536 -19.98 -0.96 18.44
CA GLU A 536 -19.34 -2.07 17.75
C GLU A 536 -19.50 -3.40 18.48
N ALA A 537 -19.47 -3.40 19.83
CA ALA A 537 -19.76 -4.59 20.63
C ALA A 537 -21.21 -5.08 20.47
N ILE A 538 -22.19 -4.17 20.31
CA ILE A 538 -23.57 -4.53 19.98
C ILE A 538 -23.62 -5.25 18.63
N PHE A 539 -23.01 -4.69 17.58
CA PHE A 539 -22.95 -5.34 16.25
C PHE A 539 -22.18 -6.66 16.24
N LEU A 540 -21.07 -6.74 16.99
CA LEU A 540 -20.30 -7.98 17.16
C LEU A 540 -21.16 -9.06 17.83
N SER A 541 -21.87 -8.72 18.90
CA SER A 541 -22.75 -9.68 19.60
C SER A 541 -23.92 -10.15 18.73
N ALA A 542 -24.49 -9.27 17.90
CA ALA A 542 -25.51 -9.63 16.92
C ALA A 542 -24.97 -10.60 15.85
N SER A 543 -23.74 -10.36 15.38
CA SER A 543 -23.08 -11.17 14.35
C SER A 543 -22.64 -12.55 14.89
N LEU A 544 -22.16 -12.62 16.13
CA LEU A 544 -21.75 -13.88 16.78
C LEU A 544 -22.91 -14.86 17.00
N ILE A 545 -24.16 -14.41 17.08
CA ILE A 545 -25.32 -15.30 17.13
C ILE A 545 -25.45 -16.13 15.83
N LYS A 546 -24.99 -15.58 14.69
CA LYS A 546 -25.02 -16.22 13.37
C LYS A 546 -23.71 -16.96 13.04
N PHE A 547 -22.91 -17.32 14.05
CA PHE A 547 -21.62 -18.00 13.89
C PHE A 547 -21.69 -19.28 13.03
N LEU A 548 -22.67 -20.14 13.31
CA LEU A 548 -22.89 -21.39 12.57
C LEU A 548 -23.46 -21.16 11.15
N GLU A 549 -24.06 -20.00 10.87
CA GLU A 549 -24.61 -19.63 9.57
C GLU A 549 -23.57 -19.05 8.60
N GLY A 550 -22.27 -19.27 8.86
CA GLY A 550 -21.17 -18.89 7.97
C GLY A 550 -20.11 -17.98 8.58
N ALA A 551 -20.41 -17.31 9.70
CA ALA A 551 -19.49 -16.34 10.28
C ALA A 551 -18.23 -16.96 10.94
N TRP A 552 -18.16 -18.29 11.06
CA TRP A 552 -16.93 -19.02 11.39
C TRP A 552 -15.83 -18.91 10.31
N VAL A 553 -16.19 -18.75 9.03
CA VAL A 553 -15.23 -18.75 7.90
C VAL A 553 -14.15 -17.65 7.98
N PRO A 554 -14.47 -16.36 8.18
CA PRO A 554 -13.45 -15.33 8.34
C PRO A 554 -12.52 -15.58 9.53
N ILE A 555 -13.04 -16.11 10.65
CA ILE A 555 -12.23 -16.44 11.83
C ILE A 555 -11.26 -17.59 11.51
N THR A 556 -11.69 -18.63 10.79
CA THR A 556 -10.81 -19.71 10.37
C THR A 556 -9.73 -19.21 9.40
N LEU A 557 -10.11 -18.42 8.39
CA LEU A 557 -9.16 -17.84 7.43
C LEU A 557 -8.14 -16.93 8.13
N ALA A 558 -8.60 -16.02 8.98
CA ALA A 558 -7.75 -15.14 9.76
C ALA A 558 -6.84 -15.91 10.74
N SER A 559 -7.32 -17.01 11.33
CA SER A 559 -6.51 -17.86 12.22
C SER A 559 -5.37 -18.56 11.47
N ILE A 560 -5.63 -19.08 10.26
CA ILE A 560 -4.60 -19.71 9.42
C ILE A 560 -3.53 -18.69 9.02
N LEU A 561 -3.95 -17.50 8.57
CA LEU A 561 -3.05 -16.41 8.20
C LEU A 561 -2.24 -15.91 9.41
N MET A 562 -2.89 -15.71 10.57
CA MET A 562 -2.26 -15.30 11.82
C MET A 562 -1.18 -16.30 12.27
N ILE A 563 -1.45 -17.61 12.19
CA ILE A 563 -0.46 -18.64 12.52
C ILE A 563 0.75 -18.55 11.59
N ALA A 564 0.54 -18.41 10.27
CA ALA A 564 1.62 -18.25 9.31
C ALA A 564 2.46 -16.99 9.58
N MET A 565 1.81 -15.85 9.86
CA MET A 565 2.48 -14.59 10.18
C MET A 565 3.22 -14.63 11.51
N CYS A 566 2.65 -15.24 12.56
CA CYS A 566 3.31 -15.40 13.85
C CYS A 566 4.54 -16.33 13.76
N ILE A 567 4.45 -17.43 13.00
CA ILE A 567 5.58 -18.34 12.75
C ILE A 567 6.68 -17.60 11.96
N TRP A 568 6.30 -16.86 10.91
CA TRP A 568 7.25 -16.10 10.10
C TRP A 568 7.96 -15.01 10.93
N HIS A 569 7.20 -14.21 11.68
CA HIS A 569 7.74 -13.19 12.55
C HIS A 569 8.65 -13.77 13.64
N TYR A 570 8.21 -14.84 14.32
CA TYR A 570 9.02 -15.52 15.34
C TYR A 570 10.35 -16.03 14.79
N GLY A 571 10.34 -16.67 13.61
CA GLY A 571 11.56 -17.14 12.97
C GLY A 571 12.47 -16.01 12.51
N THR A 572 11.91 -14.94 11.94
CA THR A 572 12.67 -13.74 11.52
C THR A 572 13.35 -13.07 12.73
N LEU A 573 12.62 -12.90 13.83
CA LEU A 573 13.16 -12.37 15.09
C LEU A 573 14.26 -13.28 15.66
N LYS A 574 14.06 -14.61 15.62
CA LYS A 574 15.04 -15.59 16.12
C LYS A 574 16.31 -15.66 15.29
N LYS A 575 16.22 -15.50 13.97
CA LYS A 575 17.37 -15.32 13.08
C LYS A 575 18.15 -14.06 13.48
N TYR A 576 17.47 -12.92 13.60
CA TYR A 576 18.10 -11.65 13.95
C TYR A 576 18.76 -11.65 15.35
N GLU A 577 18.10 -12.24 16.35
CA GLU A 577 18.71 -12.44 17.68
C GLU A 577 20.00 -13.28 17.61
N PHE A 578 20.02 -14.33 16.78
CA PHE A 578 21.22 -15.15 16.55
C PHE A 578 22.33 -14.35 15.86
N ASP A 579 21.99 -13.54 14.85
CA ASP A 579 22.95 -12.66 14.17
C ASP A 579 23.58 -11.64 15.13
N ILE A 580 22.81 -11.04 16.05
CA ILE A 580 23.37 -10.15 17.08
C ILE A 580 24.29 -10.91 18.04
N GLN A 581 23.84 -12.07 18.55
CA GLN A 581 24.58 -12.84 19.56
C GLN A 581 25.91 -13.37 19.02
N ASN A 582 25.98 -13.69 17.73
CA ASN A 582 27.18 -14.16 17.05
C ASN A 582 27.85 -13.06 16.22
N LYS A 583 27.56 -11.77 16.47
CA LYS A 583 28.25 -10.67 15.81
C LYS A 583 29.74 -10.72 16.18
N VAL A 584 30.60 -10.55 15.19
CA VAL A 584 32.05 -10.63 15.35
C VAL A 584 32.60 -9.21 15.52
N PRO A 585 33.46 -8.95 16.53
CA PRO A 585 34.04 -7.63 16.76
C PRO A 585 35.01 -7.26 15.62
N ILE A 586 35.12 -5.97 15.31
CA ILE A 586 36.02 -5.47 14.25
C ILE A 586 37.48 -5.86 14.54
N ASN A 587 37.88 -5.94 15.81
CA ASN A 587 39.21 -6.41 16.23
C ASN A 587 39.58 -7.78 15.64
N TRP A 588 38.60 -8.66 15.40
CA TRP A 588 38.85 -9.93 14.70
C TRP A 588 39.31 -9.70 13.26
N LEU A 589 38.67 -8.81 12.51
CA LEU A 589 39.12 -8.40 11.17
C LEU A 589 40.51 -7.76 11.19
N LEU A 590 40.86 -7.04 12.27
CA LEU A 590 42.20 -6.47 12.43
C LEU A 590 43.25 -7.57 12.68
N THR A 591 42.91 -8.61 13.44
CA THR A 591 43.79 -9.78 13.60
C THR A 591 43.98 -10.57 12.30
N LEU A 592 43.03 -10.52 11.36
CA LEU A 592 43.19 -11.05 9.99
C LEU A 592 44.04 -10.16 9.07
N GLY A 593 44.80 -9.21 9.63
CA GLY A 593 45.68 -8.31 8.90
C GLY A 593 46.80 -9.01 8.12
N PRO A 594 47.77 -8.25 7.56
CA PRO A 594 48.73 -8.73 6.58
C PRO A 594 49.64 -9.90 7.03
N SER A 595 49.66 -10.25 8.31
CA SER A 595 50.34 -11.41 8.88
C SER A 595 49.68 -12.77 8.57
N LEU A 596 48.41 -12.80 8.15
CA LEU A 596 47.61 -14.05 8.10
C LEU A 596 47.36 -14.61 6.68
N GLY A 597 48.01 -14.07 5.65
CA GLY A 597 48.08 -14.71 4.32
C GLY A 597 46.82 -14.64 3.44
N PHE A 598 45.82 -13.83 3.79
CA PHE A 598 44.60 -13.66 3.00
C PHE A 598 44.85 -12.97 1.65
N VAL A 599 44.30 -13.52 0.57
CA VAL A 599 44.47 -12.97 -0.79
C VAL A 599 43.40 -11.90 -1.07
N ARG A 600 43.84 -10.68 -1.41
CA ARG A 600 42.94 -9.61 -1.87
C ARG A 600 42.68 -9.71 -3.38
N VAL A 601 41.44 -10.02 -3.75
CA VAL A 601 40.99 -10.14 -5.15
C VAL A 601 40.55 -8.78 -5.69
N ARG A 602 40.86 -8.44 -6.94
CA ARG A 602 40.40 -7.18 -7.57
C ARG A 602 38.87 -7.16 -7.68
N GLY A 603 38.26 -6.03 -7.34
CA GLY A 603 36.80 -5.84 -7.39
C GLY A 603 36.23 -5.26 -6.08
N ILE A 604 34.91 -5.09 -6.05
CA ILE A 604 34.15 -4.71 -4.84
C ILE A 604 33.36 -5.93 -4.35
N GLY A 605 33.57 -6.31 -3.08
CA GLY A 605 32.84 -7.39 -2.42
C GLY A 605 31.70 -6.83 -1.57
N LEU A 606 30.47 -7.08 -1.98
CA LEU A 606 29.25 -6.61 -1.34
C LEU A 606 28.68 -7.72 -0.44
N ILE A 607 28.88 -7.61 0.87
CA ILE A 607 28.36 -8.58 1.85
C ILE A 607 27.03 -8.06 2.36
N HIS A 608 25.94 -8.75 2.05
CA HIS A 608 24.65 -8.41 2.64
C HIS A 608 24.60 -8.80 4.12
N THR A 609 24.09 -7.90 4.96
CA THR A 609 23.89 -8.14 6.39
C THR A 609 22.62 -7.48 6.91
N GLU A 610 21.94 -8.13 7.86
CA GLU A 610 20.84 -7.50 8.62
C GLU A 610 21.36 -6.79 9.88
N LEU A 611 22.66 -6.91 10.17
CA LEU A 611 23.33 -6.21 11.27
C LEU A 611 23.67 -4.77 10.91
N VAL A 612 23.24 -3.87 11.80
CA VAL A 612 23.56 -2.44 11.78
C VAL A 612 24.98 -2.17 12.31
N SER A 613 25.47 -3.02 13.21
CA SER A 613 26.74 -2.88 13.95
C SER A 613 27.52 -4.19 14.01
N GLY A 614 28.85 -4.11 13.99
CA GLY A 614 29.75 -5.28 13.96
C GLY A 614 29.82 -6.00 12.60
N ILE A 615 30.47 -7.16 12.59
CA ILE A 615 30.69 -8.00 11.40
C ILE A 615 29.80 -9.26 11.49
N PRO A 616 29.07 -9.66 10.43
CA PRO A 616 28.23 -10.86 10.47
C PRO A 616 29.07 -12.15 10.51
N ALA A 617 28.64 -13.14 11.31
CA ALA A 617 29.27 -14.46 11.41
C ALA A 617 29.42 -15.17 10.06
N ILE A 618 28.52 -14.90 9.11
CA ILE A 618 28.55 -15.43 7.74
C ILE A 618 29.84 -15.00 7.00
N PHE A 619 30.32 -13.77 7.21
CA PHE A 619 31.58 -13.32 6.63
C PHE A 619 32.77 -14.06 7.24
N THR A 620 32.77 -14.27 8.55
CA THR A 620 33.78 -15.09 9.22
C THR A 620 33.81 -16.50 8.65
N HIS A 621 32.65 -17.15 8.54
CA HIS A 621 32.52 -18.48 7.94
C HIS A 621 32.96 -18.53 6.47
N PHE A 622 32.70 -17.46 5.69
CA PHE A 622 33.21 -17.34 4.32
C PHE A 622 34.74 -17.30 4.29
N VAL A 623 35.36 -16.38 5.04
CA VAL A 623 36.81 -16.16 5.05
C VAL A 623 37.59 -17.35 5.62
N THR A 624 37.02 -18.11 6.57
CA THR A 624 37.66 -19.33 7.09
C THR A 624 37.65 -20.50 6.11
N ASN A 625 36.65 -20.58 5.22
CA ASN A 625 36.55 -21.64 4.20
C ASN A 625 37.25 -21.25 2.89
N LEU A 626 37.27 -19.96 2.57
CA LEU A 626 37.90 -19.37 1.39
C LEU A 626 38.75 -18.17 1.86
N PRO A 627 40.08 -18.32 2.02
CA PRO A 627 40.96 -17.27 2.53
C PRO A 627 41.28 -16.19 1.47
N ALA A 628 40.25 -15.71 0.78
CA ALA A 628 40.33 -14.66 -0.22
C ALA A 628 39.08 -13.77 -0.18
N PHE A 629 39.27 -12.46 -0.25
CA PHE A 629 38.17 -11.49 -0.30
C PHE A 629 38.56 -10.25 -1.11
N HIS A 630 37.59 -9.41 -1.47
CA HIS A 630 37.80 -8.32 -2.42
C HIS A 630 38.67 -7.17 -1.88
N GLN A 631 39.27 -6.42 -2.81
CA GLN A 631 40.09 -5.24 -2.52
C GLN A 631 39.31 -4.18 -1.74
N VAL A 632 38.08 -3.87 -2.20
CA VAL A 632 37.14 -3.02 -1.46
C VAL A 632 36.04 -3.91 -0.89
N LEU A 633 35.76 -3.77 0.40
CA LEU A 633 34.73 -4.53 1.10
C LEU A 633 33.59 -3.60 1.52
N VAL A 634 32.35 -3.97 1.23
CA VAL A 634 31.17 -3.19 1.57
C VAL A 634 30.16 -4.07 2.30
N PHE A 635 29.98 -3.84 3.59
CA PHE A 635 28.90 -4.43 4.38
C PHE A 635 27.62 -3.66 4.09
N LEU A 636 26.72 -4.25 3.31
CA LEU A 636 25.48 -3.63 2.85
C LEU A 636 24.31 -4.07 3.72
N CYS A 637 23.78 -3.16 4.52
CA CYS A 637 22.58 -3.36 5.31
C CYS A 637 21.39 -2.66 4.62
N ILE A 638 20.37 -3.44 4.24
CA ILE A 638 19.13 -2.90 3.66
C ILE A 638 18.06 -2.98 4.74
N LYS A 639 17.51 -1.83 5.15
CA LYS A 639 16.59 -1.71 6.28
C LYS A 639 15.30 -1.00 5.85
N SER A 640 14.16 -1.59 6.23
CA SER A 640 12.86 -0.90 6.19
C SER A 640 12.67 -0.07 7.47
N ILE A 641 12.21 1.17 7.33
CA ILE A 641 11.83 2.07 8.42
C ILE A 641 10.30 2.20 8.45
N PRO A 642 9.64 2.33 9.63
CA PRO A 642 8.20 2.57 9.74
C PRO A 642 7.83 4.03 9.39
N ILE A 643 8.08 4.41 8.14
CA ILE A 643 7.60 5.63 7.48
C ILE A 643 7.30 5.26 6.01
N PRO A 644 6.35 5.91 5.31
CA PRO A 644 6.01 5.52 3.93
C PRO A 644 7.19 5.65 2.98
N HIS A 645 7.88 6.80 3.04
CA HIS A 645 8.94 7.19 2.11
C HIS A 645 10.15 7.80 2.83
N VAL A 646 11.35 7.41 2.41
CA VAL A 646 12.63 8.01 2.83
C VAL A 646 13.14 8.94 1.73
N GLN A 647 13.47 10.18 2.09
CA GLN A 647 14.07 11.17 1.17
C GLN A 647 15.39 10.64 0.57
N GLN A 648 15.68 10.97 -0.69
CA GLN A 648 16.82 10.39 -1.42
C GLN A 648 18.17 10.83 -0.80
N GLU A 649 18.17 11.97 -0.13
CA GLU A 649 19.26 12.59 0.62
C GLU A 649 19.51 11.93 2.00
N GLU A 650 18.50 11.26 2.57
CA GLU A 650 18.58 10.59 3.87
C GLU A 650 18.66 9.05 3.75
N ARG A 651 18.62 8.54 2.50
CA ARG A 651 18.54 7.11 2.15
C ARG A 651 19.80 6.32 2.43
N PHE A 652 20.98 6.92 2.23
CA PHE A 652 22.27 6.26 2.39
C PHE A 652 23.00 6.80 3.63
N LEU A 653 23.26 5.92 4.60
CA LEU A 653 24.29 6.15 5.62
C LEU A 653 25.57 5.42 5.21
N VAL A 654 26.72 6.07 5.32
CA VAL A 654 28.02 5.44 5.10
C VAL A 654 28.91 5.61 6.32
N GLY A 655 29.65 4.55 6.66
CA GLY A 655 30.67 4.54 7.70
C GLY A 655 31.86 3.67 7.30
N ARG A 656 33.00 3.85 7.97
CA ARG A 656 34.21 3.05 7.78
C ARG A 656 34.24 1.90 8.78
N VAL A 657 34.75 0.73 8.37
CA VAL A 657 34.87 -0.45 9.24
C VAL A 657 36.34 -0.79 9.41
N GLY A 658 36.93 -0.36 10.52
CA GLY A 658 38.36 -0.49 10.80
C GLY A 658 39.24 0.59 10.14
N PRO A 659 40.57 0.43 10.19
CA PRO A 659 41.55 1.37 9.68
C PRO A 659 41.43 1.67 8.17
N LYS A 660 42.00 2.81 7.73
CA LYS A 660 41.84 3.32 6.36
C LYS A 660 42.40 2.34 5.31
N GLU A 661 43.39 1.54 5.68
CA GLU A 661 44.15 0.61 4.83
C GLU A 661 43.33 -0.63 4.45
N PHE A 662 42.32 -1.01 5.24
CA PHE A 662 41.51 -2.21 4.97
C PHE A 662 40.50 -2.03 3.82
N ARG A 663 40.24 -0.77 3.41
CA ARG A 663 39.24 -0.38 2.38
C ARG A 663 37.86 -1.01 2.61
N SER A 664 37.46 -1.05 3.88
CA SER A 664 36.20 -1.65 4.34
C SER A 664 35.20 -0.57 4.77
N TYR A 665 33.99 -0.64 4.23
CA TYR A 665 32.90 0.30 4.47
C TYR A 665 31.66 -0.44 4.97
N ARG A 666 30.82 0.23 5.77
CA ARG A 666 29.42 -0.16 5.97
C ARG A 666 28.53 0.86 5.28
N VAL A 667 27.55 0.37 4.54
CA VAL A 667 26.49 1.20 3.97
C VAL A 667 25.15 0.69 4.48
N ILE A 668 24.36 1.58 5.08
CA ILE A 668 22.98 1.29 5.47
C ILE A 668 22.07 2.03 4.49
N VAL A 669 21.27 1.27 3.75
CA VAL A 669 20.27 1.77 2.81
C VAL A 669 18.90 1.69 3.46
N ARG A 670 18.25 2.84 3.60
CA ARG A 670 16.99 3.01 4.30
C ARG A 670 15.86 3.14 3.29
N TYR A 671 14.88 2.26 3.40
CA TYR A 671 13.65 2.34 2.61
C TYR A 671 12.45 2.54 3.54
N GLY A 672 11.54 3.42 3.16
CA GLY A 672 10.20 3.46 3.72
C GLY A 672 9.39 2.25 3.24
N TYR A 673 8.29 1.94 3.92
CA TYR A 673 7.48 0.76 3.59
C TYR A 673 6.75 0.88 2.22
N HIS A 674 6.70 2.06 1.61
CA HIS A 674 6.21 2.27 0.25
C HIS A 674 7.33 2.39 -0.82
N ASP A 675 8.58 2.69 -0.42
CA ASP A 675 9.69 2.95 -1.36
C ASP A 675 9.99 1.78 -2.31
N ILE A 676 10.43 2.14 -3.51
CA ILE A 676 10.76 1.22 -4.60
C ILE A 676 12.27 0.99 -4.63
N HIS A 677 12.69 -0.27 -4.78
CA HIS A 677 14.08 -0.60 -5.07
C HIS A 677 14.35 -0.28 -6.55
N LYS A 678 15.34 0.59 -6.81
CA LYS A 678 15.71 1.01 -8.17
C LYS A 678 16.34 -0.12 -8.97
N ASP A 679 16.35 0.03 -10.30
CA ASP A 679 17.05 -0.87 -11.22
C ASP A 679 18.53 -1.03 -10.83
N ASP A 680 19.04 -2.25 -11.00
CA ASP A 680 20.36 -2.72 -10.55
C ASP A 680 21.48 -1.70 -10.84
N MET A 681 21.59 -1.26 -12.10
CA MET A 681 22.61 -0.33 -12.57
C MET A 681 22.53 1.07 -11.93
N GLU A 682 21.32 1.52 -11.55
CA GLU A 682 21.13 2.80 -10.87
C GLU A 682 21.47 2.66 -9.37
N PHE A 683 21.05 1.57 -8.73
CA PHE A 683 21.42 1.27 -7.35
C PHE A 683 22.93 1.14 -7.16
N GLU A 684 23.62 0.40 -8.05
CA GLU A 684 25.07 0.28 -8.04
C GLU A 684 25.77 1.65 -8.19
N LYS A 685 25.21 2.54 -9.02
CA LYS A 685 25.74 3.89 -9.23
C LYS A 685 25.53 4.78 -8.01
N GLU A 686 24.35 4.77 -7.39
CA GLU A 686 24.07 5.52 -6.15
C GLU A 686 24.92 5.03 -4.97
N LEU A 687 25.08 3.72 -4.82
CA LEU A 687 25.90 3.10 -3.79
C LEU A 687 27.37 3.56 -3.88
N VAL A 688 28.00 3.45 -5.06
CA VAL A 688 29.39 3.89 -5.23
C VAL A 688 29.53 5.41 -5.11
N SER A 689 28.55 6.18 -5.60
CA SER A 689 28.55 7.64 -5.46
C SER A 689 28.50 8.06 -3.98
N SER A 690 27.70 7.38 -3.17
CA SER A 690 27.58 7.64 -1.73
C SER A 690 28.89 7.35 -0.98
N ILE A 691 29.58 6.24 -1.32
CA ILE A 691 30.91 5.93 -0.76
C ILE A 691 31.96 6.96 -1.22
N ALA A 692 31.92 7.38 -2.49
CA ALA A 692 32.82 8.42 -3.00
C ALA A 692 32.64 9.76 -2.27
N GLU A 693 31.41 10.14 -1.97
CA GLU A 693 31.08 11.35 -1.20
C GLU A 693 31.48 11.24 0.28
N PHE A 694 31.38 10.05 0.88
CA PHE A 694 31.93 9.76 2.21
C PHE A 694 33.45 10.01 2.26
N ILE A 695 34.20 9.47 1.30
CA ILE A 695 35.66 9.63 1.22
C ILE A 695 36.04 11.12 1.09
N ARG A 696 35.34 11.86 0.23
CA ARG A 696 35.56 13.30 0.02
C ARG A 696 35.23 14.16 1.25
N SER A 697 34.14 13.84 1.95
CA SER A 697 33.73 14.60 3.15
C SER A 697 34.57 14.26 4.39
N ALA A 698 35.07 13.03 4.50
CA ALA A 698 36.00 12.63 5.55
C ALA A 698 37.34 13.37 5.46
N GLY A 699 37.89 13.58 4.26
CA GLY A 699 39.14 14.32 4.04
C GLY A 699 39.08 15.83 4.35
N ASN A 700 37.90 16.38 4.63
CA ASN A 700 37.71 17.79 5.04
C ASN A 700 37.57 17.98 6.56
N LYS A 701 37.44 16.90 7.35
CA LYS A 701 37.37 16.99 8.82
C LYS A 701 38.77 16.81 9.37
N HIS A 702 39.36 17.90 9.85
CA HIS A 702 40.71 17.96 10.39
C HIS A 702 40.91 16.87 11.47
N ASP A 703 42.05 16.18 11.41
CA ASP A 703 42.41 15.06 12.31
C ASP A 703 42.73 15.60 13.72
N GLY A 704 41.68 15.89 14.47
CA GLY A 704 41.70 16.69 15.69
C GLY A 704 41.17 15.93 16.90
N LEU A 705 42.09 15.24 17.58
CA LEU A 705 42.09 14.84 18.98
C LEU A 705 41.66 13.40 19.36
N THR A 706 42.58 12.76 20.08
CA THR A 706 42.46 11.58 20.97
C THR A 706 42.15 10.21 20.37
N GLU A 707 43.21 9.40 20.24
CA GLU A 707 43.18 8.00 20.61
C GLU A 707 42.72 7.89 22.07
N GLY A 708 41.46 7.53 22.28
CA GLY A 708 40.86 7.29 23.58
C GLY A 708 40.29 5.87 23.62
N THR A 709 40.87 5.01 24.45
CA THR A 709 40.42 3.63 24.62
C THR A 709 39.10 3.58 25.40
N GLU A 710 37.97 3.47 24.71
CA GLU A 710 36.76 2.71 25.13
C GLU A 710 35.64 2.83 24.07
N ASP A 711 35.16 1.68 23.61
CA ASP A 711 34.17 1.42 22.53
C ASP A 711 34.39 2.16 21.17
N GLY A 712 34.63 1.38 20.12
CA GLY A 712 34.95 1.89 18.78
C GLY A 712 33.73 2.41 18.03
N ASP A 713 33.24 3.58 18.44
CA ASP A 713 31.90 4.06 18.08
C ASP A 713 31.76 4.33 16.56
N GLU A 714 30.85 3.56 15.94
CA GLU A 714 30.69 3.46 14.49
C GLU A 714 29.95 4.69 13.94
N LYS A 715 30.64 5.84 13.87
CA LYS A 715 30.07 7.15 13.50
C LYS A 715 29.67 7.24 12.02
N LEU A 716 28.56 6.59 11.69
CA LEU A 716 27.85 6.65 10.41
C LEU A 716 27.51 8.11 10.08
N THR A 717 27.74 8.50 8.84
CA THR A 717 27.44 9.84 8.32
C THR A 717 26.30 9.75 7.30
N VAL A 718 25.30 10.62 7.43
CA VAL A 718 24.23 10.82 6.43
C VAL A 718 24.82 11.50 5.19
N ILE A 719 24.51 11.01 4.00
CA ILE A 719 25.06 11.53 2.74
C ILE A 719 23.95 11.99 1.82
N SER A 720 23.86 13.32 1.67
CA SER A 720 22.92 13.96 0.76
C SER A 720 23.35 13.74 -0.69
N SER A 721 22.58 12.96 -1.44
CA SER A 721 22.92 12.47 -2.78
C SER A 721 22.81 13.55 -3.88
N GLY A 722 23.59 14.63 -3.74
CA GLY A 722 23.50 15.85 -4.55
C GLY A 722 24.22 15.80 -5.92
N PHE A 723 25.03 14.77 -6.22
CA PHE A 723 25.87 14.74 -7.42
C PHE A 723 25.63 13.52 -8.33
N ARG A 724 25.37 13.79 -9.61
CA ARG A 724 25.31 12.76 -10.67
C ARG A 724 26.65 12.69 -11.42
N PHE A 725 27.27 11.52 -11.47
CA PHE A 725 28.38 11.25 -12.38
C PHE A 725 27.90 11.20 -13.85
N ASN A 726 28.49 12.05 -14.70
CA ASN A 726 28.38 11.96 -16.15
C ASN A 726 29.24 10.80 -16.68
N GLU A 727 28.71 10.11 -17.71
CA GLU A 727 29.44 9.12 -18.51
C GLU A 727 29.67 9.71 -19.89
N GLU A 728 30.93 9.99 -20.24
CA GLU A 728 31.29 10.25 -21.63
C GLU A 728 31.51 8.91 -22.33
N LYS A 729 30.71 8.66 -23.37
CA LYS A 729 30.98 7.59 -24.33
C LYS A 729 32.06 8.10 -25.27
N ILE A 730 33.19 7.40 -25.34
CA ILE A 730 34.18 7.62 -26.38
C ILE A 730 33.64 6.97 -27.66
N GLU A 731 33.02 7.78 -28.51
CA GLU A 731 33.00 7.48 -29.95
C GLU A 731 34.38 7.87 -30.51
N SER A 732 34.99 6.95 -31.26
CA SER A 732 36.30 7.17 -31.87
C SER A 732 36.15 8.05 -33.11
N GLU A 733 36.48 9.34 -33.00
CA GLU A 733 36.62 10.20 -34.17
C GLU A 733 37.77 9.71 -35.07
N GLU A 734 37.44 9.31 -36.28
CA GLU A 734 38.42 9.00 -37.32
C GLU A 734 38.93 10.30 -37.96
N THR A 735 40.22 10.61 -37.80
CA THR A 735 40.88 11.65 -38.59
C THR A 735 41.13 11.15 -40.03
N PRO A 736 40.79 11.94 -41.06
CA PRO A 736 40.89 11.49 -42.44
C PRO A 736 42.29 11.66 -43.06
N GLY A 737 42.81 10.57 -43.63
CA GLY A 737 43.73 10.60 -44.76
C GLY A 737 45.23 10.38 -44.49
N ILE A 738 45.75 9.22 -44.91
CA ILE A 738 46.51 9.06 -46.17
C ILE A 738 46.85 7.56 -46.36
N SER A 739 46.84 7.08 -47.61
CA SER A 739 46.88 5.67 -47.99
C SER A 739 48.27 5.15 -48.40
N ARG A 740 48.62 3.89 -48.05
CA ARG A 740 48.93 2.78 -49.01
C ARG A 740 49.42 1.47 -48.36
N SER A 741 49.20 0.37 -49.09
CA SER A 741 49.77 -1.01 -48.98
C SER A 741 49.65 -1.73 -47.62
N SER A 742 48.86 -2.80 -47.45
CA SER A 742 48.81 -4.12 -48.14
C SER A 742 49.71 -5.17 -47.47
N GLU A 743 49.09 -6.06 -46.68
CA GLU A 743 49.05 -7.51 -46.93
C GLU A 743 48.22 -8.24 -45.86
N MET A 744 47.99 -9.53 -46.06
CA MET A 744 46.87 -10.32 -45.54
C MET A 744 47.35 -11.42 -44.58
N HIS A 745 46.76 -11.56 -43.39
CA HIS A 745 46.39 -12.86 -42.80
C HIS A 745 45.59 -12.74 -41.48
N SER A 746 44.90 -13.83 -41.15
CA SER A 746 43.83 -13.99 -40.15
C SER A 746 44.25 -14.04 -38.67
N SER A 747 43.42 -13.54 -37.75
CA SER A 747 43.07 -14.28 -36.52
C SER A 747 41.81 -13.76 -35.78
N ALA A 748 41.05 -14.72 -35.24
CA ALA A 748 40.00 -14.68 -34.21
C ALA A 748 39.34 -13.34 -33.79
N THR A 749 38.06 -13.20 -34.14
CA THR A 749 37.14 -12.21 -33.57
C THR A 749 36.90 -12.45 -32.06
N THR A 750 37.50 -11.65 -31.20
CA THR A 750 37.09 -11.55 -29.79
C THR A 750 36.04 -10.43 -29.62
N PRO A 751 34.99 -10.63 -28.80
CA PRO A 751 33.96 -9.61 -28.62
C PRO A 751 34.52 -8.43 -27.81
N GLN A 752 34.56 -7.24 -28.42
CA GLN A 752 34.95 -6.01 -27.73
C GLN A 752 34.03 -5.72 -26.54
N LYS A 753 34.54 -5.84 -25.31
CA LYS A 753 33.90 -5.26 -24.12
C LYS A 753 33.92 -3.73 -24.26
N LYS A 754 32.75 -3.11 -24.40
CA LYS A 754 32.57 -1.65 -24.29
C LYS A 754 33.10 -1.18 -22.94
N ARG A 755 34.20 -0.40 -22.94
CA ARG A 755 34.74 0.25 -21.74
C ARG A 755 34.11 1.64 -21.59
N VAL A 756 33.42 1.86 -20.48
CA VAL A 756 32.96 3.18 -20.05
C VAL A 756 33.94 3.69 -19.01
N ARG A 757 34.56 4.85 -19.24
CA ARG A 757 35.54 5.45 -18.32
C ARG A 757 34.87 6.61 -17.58
N PHE A 758 34.79 6.51 -16.26
CA PHE A 758 34.25 7.59 -15.44
C PHE A 758 35.33 8.66 -15.23
N VAL A 759 34.99 9.92 -15.51
CA VAL A 759 35.90 11.07 -15.37
C VAL A 759 35.52 11.88 -14.12
N LEU A 760 36.53 12.24 -13.33
CA LEU A 760 36.38 13.07 -12.12
C LEU A 760 36.25 14.56 -12.49
N PRO A 761 35.18 15.26 -12.04
CA PRO A 761 35.12 16.72 -12.12
C PRO A 761 36.19 17.36 -11.23
N LYS A 762 37.00 18.25 -11.80
CA LYS A 762 38.06 18.97 -11.07
C LYS A 762 37.47 20.17 -10.31
N SER A 763 37.43 20.08 -8.98
CA SER A 763 37.11 21.19 -8.06
C SER A 763 37.90 21.01 -6.74
N PRO A 764 38.16 22.09 -5.98
CA PRO A 764 39.49 22.30 -5.39
C PRO A 764 39.79 21.57 -4.08
N LYS A 765 41.10 21.30 -3.88
CA LYS A 765 41.76 20.79 -2.65
C LYS A 765 41.09 19.57 -2.01
N ILE A 766 41.18 18.43 -2.70
CA ILE A 766 41.04 17.11 -2.09
C ILE A 766 42.39 16.72 -1.45
N GLU A 767 42.36 16.11 -0.27
CA GLU A 767 43.55 15.58 0.40
C GLU A 767 44.11 14.36 -0.36
N LYS A 768 45.44 14.25 -0.53
CA LYS A 768 46.06 13.23 -1.40
C LYS A 768 45.60 11.79 -1.10
N GLY A 769 45.51 11.42 0.18
CA GLY A 769 45.07 10.08 0.59
C GLY A 769 43.61 9.78 0.23
N ALA A 770 42.73 10.80 0.20
CA ALA A 770 41.34 10.66 -0.23
C ALA A 770 41.23 10.53 -1.76
N GLU A 771 42.12 11.19 -2.52
CA GLU A 771 42.19 11.04 -3.98
C GLU A 771 42.69 9.64 -4.39
N GLU A 772 43.70 9.11 -3.70
CA GLU A 772 44.19 7.74 -3.88
C GLU A 772 43.11 6.70 -3.56
N GLU A 773 42.43 6.82 -2.41
CA GLU A 773 41.32 5.94 -2.01
C GLU A 773 40.16 5.96 -3.01
N LEU A 774 39.83 7.14 -3.54
CA LEU A 774 38.79 7.29 -4.56
C LEU A 774 39.19 6.65 -5.91
N GLN A 775 40.46 6.78 -6.32
CA GLN A 775 40.97 6.08 -7.50
C GLN A 775 40.94 4.55 -7.33
N GLU A 776 41.22 4.03 -6.13
CA GLU A 776 41.11 2.59 -5.85
C GLU A 776 39.67 2.11 -5.89
N LEU A 777 38.71 2.86 -5.33
CA LEU A 777 37.28 2.56 -5.45
C LEU A 777 36.82 2.50 -6.91
N MET A 778 37.28 3.44 -7.74
CA MET A 778 36.98 3.45 -9.18
C MET A 778 37.58 2.25 -9.91
N LYS A 779 38.87 1.93 -9.67
CA LYS A 779 39.54 0.74 -10.24
C LYS A 779 38.86 -0.57 -9.80
N ALA A 780 38.41 -0.65 -8.55
CA ALA A 780 37.68 -1.78 -8.02
C ALA A 780 36.31 -1.93 -8.71
N ARG A 781 35.57 -0.83 -8.94
CA ARG A 781 34.33 -0.86 -9.72
C ARG A 781 34.56 -1.31 -11.16
N GLU A 782 35.60 -0.83 -11.83
CA GLU A 782 35.98 -1.24 -13.20
C GLU A 782 36.35 -2.74 -13.29
N ALA A 783 36.88 -3.33 -12.21
CA ALA A 783 37.14 -4.77 -12.12
C ALA A 783 35.87 -5.62 -11.90
N GLY A 784 34.77 -4.99 -11.45
CA GLY A 784 33.47 -5.62 -11.23
C GLY A 784 33.10 -5.73 -9.74
N MET A 785 31.81 -5.94 -9.49
CA MET A 785 31.24 -6.13 -8.15
C MET A 785 30.74 -7.55 -7.98
N THR A 786 30.88 -8.11 -6.78
CA THR A 786 30.44 -9.47 -6.42
C THR A 786 29.60 -9.41 -5.16
N PHE A 787 28.43 -10.05 -5.20
CA PHE A 787 27.47 -10.03 -4.11
C PHE A 787 27.55 -11.32 -3.30
N ILE A 788 27.96 -11.21 -2.04
CA ILE A 788 28.09 -12.31 -1.09
C ILE A 788 26.81 -12.36 -0.23
N LEU A 789 26.05 -13.44 -0.43
CA LEU A 789 24.70 -13.62 0.09
C LEU A 789 24.67 -14.72 1.15
N GLY A 790 24.27 -14.37 2.37
CA GLY A 790 24.18 -15.32 3.48
C GLY A 790 22.89 -16.15 3.47
N HIS A 791 23.01 -17.48 3.42
CA HIS A 791 21.88 -18.41 3.46
C HIS A 791 21.83 -19.18 4.79
N SER A 792 21.12 -18.64 5.77
CA SER A 792 21.05 -19.15 7.15
C SER A 792 19.99 -20.25 7.33
N TYR A 793 20.36 -21.53 7.39
CA TYR A 793 19.42 -22.63 7.65
C TYR A 793 19.11 -22.76 9.13
N MET A 794 17.86 -22.51 9.55
CA MET A 794 17.50 -22.54 10.97
C MET A 794 17.14 -23.94 11.46
N ARG A 795 17.65 -24.29 12.64
CA ARG A 795 17.34 -25.53 13.37
C ARG A 795 17.18 -25.22 14.86
N ALA A 796 16.10 -25.69 15.47
CA ALA A 796 15.87 -25.53 16.90
C ALA A 796 16.88 -26.35 17.72
N LYS A 797 17.43 -25.76 18.79
CA LYS A 797 18.34 -26.44 19.73
C LYS A 797 17.70 -27.68 20.37
N SER A 798 18.51 -28.69 20.68
CA SER A 798 18.08 -30.03 21.14
C SER A 798 17.26 -30.08 22.45
N GLY A 799 17.26 -29.00 23.25
CA GLY A 799 16.42 -28.85 24.44
C GLY A 799 15.15 -27.99 24.26
N SER A 800 14.80 -27.62 23.02
CA SER A 800 13.64 -26.76 22.73
C SER A 800 12.31 -27.49 22.90
N SER A 801 11.30 -26.81 23.44
CA SER A 801 9.95 -27.36 23.56
C SER A 801 9.36 -27.75 22.19
N LEU A 802 8.47 -28.75 22.18
CA LEU A 802 7.87 -29.30 20.95
C LEU A 802 7.26 -28.21 20.06
N ILE A 803 6.56 -27.22 20.65
CA ILE A 803 5.98 -26.08 19.92
C ILE A 803 7.07 -25.26 19.22
N LYS A 804 8.17 -24.91 19.90
CA LYS A 804 9.28 -24.15 19.29
C LYS A 804 9.95 -24.95 18.17
N ARG A 805 10.15 -26.25 18.38
CA ARG A 805 10.73 -27.17 17.39
C ARG A 805 9.85 -27.29 16.15
N LEU A 806 8.53 -27.41 16.32
CA LEU A 806 7.55 -27.40 15.23
C LEU A 806 7.56 -26.06 14.47
N SER A 807 7.51 -24.94 15.19
CA SER A 807 7.49 -23.60 14.59
C SER A 807 8.73 -23.29 13.75
N ILE A 808 9.94 -23.67 14.20
CA ILE A 808 11.17 -23.39 13.46
C ILE A 808 11.45 -24.43 12.39
N ASN A 809 11.54 -25.72 12.75
CA ASN A 809 12.03 -26.76 11.85
C ASN A 809 11.03 -27.15 10.76
N ILE A 810 9.74 -26.98 11.02
CA ILE A 810 8.66 -27.30 10.07
C ILE A 810 8.04 -26.00 9.58
N GLY A 811 7.42 -25.20 10.45
CA GLY A 811 6.65 -24.01 10.05
C GLY A 811 7.46 -22.97 9.27
N TYR A 812 8.49 -22.39 9.89
CA TYR A 812 9.29 -21.31 9.31
C TYR A 812 10.08 -21.79 8.10
N GLU A 813 10.75 -22.93 8.20
CA GLU A 813 11.55 -23.47 7.10
C GLU A 813 10.68 -23.94 5.92
N PHE A 814 9.45 -24.44 6.15
CA PHE A 814 8.48 -24.69 5.08
C PHE A 814 8.06 -23.38 4.40
N LEU A 815 7.63 -22.37 5.16
CA LEU A 815 7.24 -21.07 4.60
C LEU A 815 8.39 -20.46 3.80
N ARG A 816 9.62 -20.51 4.32
CA ARG A 816 10.81 -19.96 3.67
C ARG A 816 11.22 -20.71 2.40
N ARG A 817 11.04 -22.03 2.34
CA ARG A 817 11.34 -22.83 1.13
C ARG A 817 10.28 -22.67 0.03
N ASN A 818 9.02 -22.43 0.40
CA ASN A 818 7.92 -22.29 -0.56
C ASN A 818 7.65 -20.83 -0.97
N CYS A 819 8.11 -19.85 -0.18
CA CYS A 819 8.07 -18.43 -0.53
C CYS A 819 9.39 -17.98 -1.17
N ARG A 820 9.43 -16.76 -1.73
CA ARG A 820 10.62 -16.26 -2.41
C ARG A 820 11.75 -15.96 -1.43
N GLY A 821 12.98 -16.04 -1.95
CA GLY A 821 14.17 -15.51 -1.30
C GLY A 821 14.13 -13.98 -1.14
N PRO A 822 15.22 -13.38 -0.62
CA PRO A 822 15.31 -11.93 -0.47
C PRO A 822 15.09 -11.17 -1.78
N THR A 823 14.30 -10.08 -1.73
CA THR A 823 13.95 -9.29 -2.93
C THR A 823 15.17 -8.68 -3.62
N TYR A 824 16.21 -8.31 -2.86
CA TYR A 824 17.47 -7.84 -3.44
C TYR A 824 18.20 -8.89 -4.27
N ALA A 825 17.99 -10.20 -4.05
CA ALA A 825 18.57 -11.25 -4.90
C ALA A 825 17.93 -11.32 -6.31
N ILE A 826 16.92 -10.47 -6.58
CA ILE A 826 16.28 -10.29 -7.89
C ILE A 826 16.78 -9.01 -8.59
N SER A 827 17.22 -8.00 -7.84
CA SER A 827 17.82 -6.75 -8.32
C SER A 827 19.35 -6.73 -8.20
N ILE A 828 19.94 -7.92 -8.26
CA ILE A 828 21.38 -8.16 -8.25
C ILE A 828 21.64 -9.05 -9.47
N PRO A 829 22.57 -8.69 -10.37
CA PRO A 829 22.86 -9.52 -11.52
C PRO A 829 23.30 -10.92 -11.07
N HIS A 830 22.64 -11.97 -11.57
CA HIS A 830 22.91 -13.36 -11.18
C HIS A 830 24.31 -13.88 -11.58
N ALA A 831 25.05 -13.14 -12.41
CA ALA A 831 26.37 -13.58 -12.90
C ALA A 831 27.49 -13.49 -11.84
N PRO A 832 27.56 -12.45 -10.99
CA PRO A 832 28.52 -12.39 -9.87
C PRO A 832 27.90 -12.55 -8.46
N THR A 833 26.95 -13.47 -8.25
CA THR A 833 26.44 -13.82 -6.90
C THR A 833 27.15 -15.03 -6.31
N LEU A 834 27.58 -14.95 -5.05
CA LEU A 834 28.13 -16.07 -4.28
C LEU A 834 27.29 -16.29 -3.01
N GLU A 835 26.72 -17.49 -2.87
CA GLU A 835 25.91 -17.85 -1.70
C GLU A 835 26.73 -18.61 -0.64
N VAL A 836 26.62 -18.19 0.62
CA VAL A 836 27.30 -18.79 1.77
C VAL A 836 26.26 -19.43 2.69
N GLY A 837 26.16 -20.75 2.65
CA GLY A 837 25.30 -21.52 3.55
C GLY A 837 25.88 -21.59 4.97
N MET A 838 25.05 -21.36 5.98
CA MET A 838 25.41 -21.54 7.40
C MET A 838 24.22 -22.07 8.20
N VAL A 839 24.43 -23.01 9.13
CA VAL A 839 23.36 -23.58 9.96
C VAL A 839 23.26 -22.82 11.28
N TYR A 840 22.08 -22.27 11.54
CA TYR A 840 21.77 -21.47 12.72
C TYR A 840 21.02 -22.36 13.72
N ASN A 841 21.70 -22.72 14.82
CA ASN A 841 21.09 -23.47 15.92
C ASN A 841 20.50 -22.47 16.93
N VAL A 842 19.17 -22.32 16.95
CA VAL A 842 18.48 -21.26 17.72
C VAL A 842 17.65 -21.82 18.89
#